data_AF-A0A1V8VA75-F1
#
_entry.id   AF-A0A1V8VA75-F1
#
_cell.length_a   1.000
_cell.length_b   1.000
_cell.length_c   1.000
_cell.angle_alpha   90.00
_cell.angle_beta   90.00
_cell.angle_gamma   90.00
#
_symmetry.space_group_name_H-M   'P 1'
#
loop_
_entity.id
_entity.type
_entity.pdbx_description
1 polymer ?
#
loop_
_entity_poly.entity_id
_entity_poly.type
_entity_poly.pdbx_seq_one_letter_code
_entity_poly.pdbx_strand_id
1 'polypeptide(L)'
;MVYIRQKQLEKLKEYKYSAVDRSLLSQYVLKPYWWSQVIKLFPLSMAPNAITLTGFGFVIANILTMLYYTPTLDQDCPSWVYASWSIGLFLYQTFDAIDGSQARRTKQSGPLGELFDHGVDALNTSLEVLLFAAAMNFGHGWRTVVVLFGSLLTFYVQTWDEYHTKTLTLGVVSGPVEGILALVAVYAVTAYMGGGSYWQQPMLPALGVPYISVLPKAFYRMDFGDFYMVYGTLVLGFNTVESARNVMKSRKERGEEPTEALLGLLPFAGTWACIVSYLYLHPEILHAHIVPFVFFVGLINAYSVGQMITAHLTKSSFPFQNILALPLLYAVIDSLGPILEDKIGFGWPSALGDGVYQVAFMFSCLGLAIGVYGSFVVDVIVSICDYLDIWCLTIKHPATEEVKKGHRMGRACWHAADPAQDTLSLVFVSVKDFFVTPPPNQNRLHVRPGAPVLDMASALEEPLNLAPVTEGQNGTIGANGTSSSTKSQYDPNFTDNVIKATGPKANKRLAQLMPSLVRHLHDFCRENEVTVEEWSQSVEFLNECGRMSDDKRNEGQLFWDILGVESLVDEITYKVAADSGEKPTTTAILGPFWPSQTFTTGKPITNAEIDIWHTAPNGLYEQQDPRQPDMNLRGRFYTPDSGDYDFYCLRPTPYPIPFDGPAGKFLKLLDRHPMRPAHIHFIISAKGYKPVVTQIFDRRDEWLGNDSVFAVKDSLVVDFAPKQGDEKAGFDLKYDFKLVAVEDAKNGVHGGTEVTSA
;
A
#
# COMPACT_ATOMS: atom_id res chain seq x y z
N MET A 1 22.36 8.84 -14.78
CA MET A 1 22.57 7.92 -13.64
C MET A 1 23.94 8.15 -12.99
N VAL A 2 24.07 9.28 -12.30
CA VAL A 2 25.18 9.59 -11.39
C VAL A 2 24.77 9.24 -9.95
N TYR A 3 23.51 9.50 -9.58
CA TYR A 3 23.03 9.36 -8.20
C TYR A 3 22.27 8.05 -7.93
N ILE A 4 21.57 7.50 -8.93
CA ILE A 4 21.01 6.14 -8.88
C ILE A 4 21.78 5.25 -9.88
N ARG A 5 22.19 4.05 -9.46
CA ARG A 5 22.79 3.03 -10.34
C ARG A 5 21.71 2.09 -10.88
N GLN A 6 21.90 1.53 -12.07
CA GLN A 6 20.92 0.64 -12.73
C GLN A 6 20.29 -0.42 -11.80
N LYS A 7 21.12 -1.13 -11.02
CA LYS A 7 20.70 -2.18 -10.07
C LYS A 7 19.80 -1.71 -8.92
N GLN A 8 19.74 -0.40 -8.65
CA GLN A 8 18.89 0.19 -7.61
C GLN A 8 17.50 0.55 -8.15
N LEU A 9 17.36 0.74 -9.48
CA LEU A 9 16.07 1.05 -10.10
C LEU A 9 15.07 -0.12 -9.99
N GLU A 10 15.55 -1.36 -10.07
CA GLU A 10 14.72 -2.57 -9.90
C GLU A 10 13.95 -2.57 -8.56
N LYS A 11 14.55 -2.01 -7.50
CA LYS A 11 13.95 -1.92 -6.17
C LYS A 11 12.79 -0.91 -6.08
N LEU A 12 12.69 0.04 -7.01
CA LEU A 12 11.56 1.00 -7.07
C LEU A 12 10.22 0.30 -7.27
N LYS A 13 10.18 -0.85 -7.97
CA LYS A 13 8.95 -1.64 -8.16
C LYS A 13 8.50 -2.38 -6.90
N GLU A 14 9.40 -2.56 -5.93
CA GLU A 14 9.10 -3.14 -4.63
C GLU A 14 8.69 -2.09 -3.60
N TYR A 15 8.58 -0.82 -4.00
CA TYR A 15 8.23 0.28 -3.12
C TYR A 15 6.71 0.34 -2.86
N LYS A 16 6.32 0.57 -1.60
CA LYS A 16 4.93 0.79 -1.19
C LYS A 16 4.90 1.85 -0.09
N TYR A 17 4.20 2.95 -0.36
CA TYR A 17 3.99 4.02 0.60
C TYR A 17 3.28 3.51 1.86
N SER A 18 3.79 3.90 3.03
CA SER A 18 3.22 3.59 4.34
C SER A 18 3.30 4.80 5.25
N ALA A 19 2.15 5.31 5.69
CA ALA A 19 2.09 6.41 6.63
C ALA A 19 0.97 6.20 7.66
N VAL A 20 1.23 6.62 8.90
CA VAL A 20 0.28 6.63 10.01
C VAL A 20 0.14 8.07 10.47
N ASP A 21 -0.88 8.75 9.94
CA ASP A 21 -1.26 10.08 10.38
C ASP A 21 -2.15 10.00 11.62
N ARG A 22 -1.75 10.63 12.72
CA ARG A 22 -2.52 10.71 13.97
C ARG A 22 -3.03 12.13 14.29
N SER A 23 -2.84 13.11 13.40
CA SER A 23 -3.33 14.48 13.59
C SER A 23 -4.86 14.49 13.61
N LEU A 24 -5.45 14.99 14.70
CA LEU A 24 -6.90 15.13 14.82
C LEU A 24 -7.46 16.15 13.82
N LEU A 25 -6.72 17.24 13.58
CA LEU A 25 -7.14 18.32 12.69
C LEU A 25 -7.11 17.85 11.22
N SER A 26 -6.07 17.11 10.84
CA SER A 26 -5.98 16.40 9.56
C SER A 26 -7.14 15.43 9.37
N GLN A 27 -7.32 14.48 10.30
CA GLN A 27 -8.31 13.41 10.16
C GLN A 27 -9.75 13.90 10.13
N TYR A 28 -10.14 14.82 11.02
CA TYR A 28 -11.55 15.17 11.24
C TYR A 28 -12.00 16.47 10.58
N VAL A 29 -11.08 17.35 10.15
CA VAL A 29 -11.44 18.65 9.55
C VAL A 29 -10.90 18.77 8.12
N LEU A 30 -9.58 18.69 7.94
CA LEU A 30 -8.96 19.02 6.65
C LEU A 30 -9.14 17.92 5.60
N LYS A 31 -8.90 16.64 5.92
CA LYS A 31 -9.11 15.54 4.96
C LYS A 31 -10.55 15.46 4.45
N PRO A 32 -11.60 15.57 5.30
CA PRO A 32 -12.98 15.69 4.81
C PRO A 32 -13.21 16.90 3.89
N TYR A 33 -12.61 18.06 4.19
CA TYR A 33 -12.70 19.26 3.36
C TYR A 33 -12.00 19.09 2.00
N TRP A 34 -10.72 18.69 1.99
CA TRP A 34 -9.93 18.44 0.79
C TRP A 34 -10.59 17.40 -0.13
N TRP A 35 -11.08 16.28 0.43
CA TRP A 35 -11.71 15.20 -0.35
C TRP A 35 -13.14 15.51 -0.80
N SER A 36 -13.93 16.27 -0.03
CA SER A 36 -15.32 16.56 -0.40
C SER A 36 -15.46 17.79 -1.32
N GLN A 37 -14.55 18.76 -1.21
CA GLN A 37 -14.63 20.03 -1.95
C GLN A 37 -13.45 20.20 -2.92
N VAL A 38 -12.22 20.26 -2.39
CA VAL A 38 -11.09 20.86 -3.12
C VAL A 38 -10.54 19.96 -4.23
N ILE A 39 -10.49 18.64 -4.04
CA ILE A 39 -10.06 17.67 -5.06
C ILE A 39 -10.85 17.78 -6.38
N LYS A 40 -12.09 18.29 -6.34
CA LYS A 40 -12.95 18.48 -7.52
C LYS A 40 -12.51 19.66 -8.40
N LEU A 41 -11.72 20.60 -7.86
CA LEU A 41 -11.24 21.77 -8.60
C LEU A 41 -10.11 21.42 -9.59
N PHE A 42 -9.39 20.33 -9.31
CA PHE A 42 -8.31 19.86 -10.17
C PHE A 42 -8.86 18.92 -11.25
N PRO A 43 -8.48 19.09 -12.54
CA PRO A 43 -8.89 18.17 -13.61
C PRO A 43 -8.14 16.84 -13.53
N LEU A 44 -8.69 15.79 -14.15
CA LEU A 44 -8.06 14.46 -14.18
C LEU A 44 -6.82 14.37 -15.09
N SER A 45 -6.61 15.36 -15.96
CA SER A 45 -5.42 15.49 -16.81
C SER A 45 -4.20 16.05 -16.08
N MET A 46 -4.37 16.63 -14.88
CA MET A 46 -3.29 17.24 -14.12
C MET A 46 -2.54 16.19 -13.30
N ALA A 47 -1.23 16.07 -13.52
CA ALA A 47 -0.38 15.17 -12.76
C ALA A 47 -0.28 15.61 -11.27
N PRO A 48 -0.15 14.68 -10.31
CA PRO A 48 0.02 14.99 -8.89
C PRO A 48 1.14 16.01 -8.63
N ASN A 49 2.36 15.72 -9.11
CA ASN A 49 3.54 16.56 -8.92
C ASN A 49 3.38 17.98 -9.49
N ALA A 50 2.50 18.17 -10.47
CA ALA A 50 2.19 19.51 -11.00
C ALA A 50 1.30 20.31 -10.04
N ILE A 51 0.49 19.65 -9.20
CA ILE A 51 -0.24 20.29 -8.10
C ILE A 51 0.78 20.75 -7.04
N THR A 52 1.66 19.86 -6.57
CA THR A 52 2.75 20.18 -5.63
C THR A 52 3.57 21.38 -6.10
N LEU A 53 4.03 21.35 -7.36
CA LEU A 53 4.82 22.43 -7.95
C LEU A 53 4.04 23.75 -8.08
N THR A 54 2.72 23.69 -8.33
CA THR A 54 1.86 24.87 -8.35
C THR A 54 1.68 25.45 -6.94
N GLY A 55 1.54 24.58 -5.93
CA GLY A 55 1.50 24.95 -4.51
C GLY A 55 2.79 25.69 -4.10
N PHE A 56 3.95 25.13 -4.44
CA PHE A 56 5.26 25.74 -4.21
C PHE A 56 5.41 27.11 -4.89
N GLY A 57 4.75 27.33 -6.03
CA GLY A 57 4.69 28.63 -6.69
C GLY A 57 4.15 29.77 -5.81
N PHE A 58 3.23 29.47 -4.88
CA PHE A 58 2.74 30.47 -3.92
C PHE A 58 3.81 30.86 -2.89
N VAL A 59 4.61 29.89 -2.40
CA VAL A 59 5.73 30.15 -1.49
C VAL A 59 6.81 30.97 -2.20
N ILE A 60 7.13 30.66 -3.46
CA ILE A 60 8.08 31.45 -4.25
C ILE A 60 7.58 32.90 -4.42
N ALA A 61 6.29 33.11 -4.68
CA ALA A 61 5.71 34.45 -4.72
C ALA A 61 5.84 35.18 -3.36
N ASN A 62 5.57 34.50 -2.24
CA ASN A 62 5.75 35.05 -0.90
C ASN A 62 7.22 35.47 -0.66
N ILE A 63 8.18 34.60 -0.97
CA ILE A 63 9.62 34.89 -0.87
C ILE A 63 10.02 36.10 -1.70
N LEU A 64 9.51 36.24 -2.94
CA LEU A 64 9.78 37.41 -3.77
C LEU A 64 9.21 38.70 -3.15
N THR A 65 8.04 38.66 -2.52
CA THR A 65 7.51 39.83 -1.79
C THR A 65 8.31 40.15 -0.53
N MET A 66 8.81 39.14 0.20
CA MET A 66 9.69 39.32 1.36
C MET A 66 11.02 39.97 0.96
N LEU A 67 11.66 39.48 -0.10
CA LEU A 67 12.91 40.05 -0.64
C LEU A 67 12.73 41.50 -1.15
N TYR A 68 11.51 41.89 -1.54
CA TYR A 68 11.19 43.25 -1.97
C TYR A 68 10.90 44.20 -0.80
N TYR A 69 10.09 43.77 0.18
CA TYR A 69 9.63 44.64 1.27
C TYR A 69 10.50 44.62 2.52
N THR A 70 11.09 43.47 2.88
CA THR A 70 11.89 43.30 4.10
C THR A 70 13.08 42.35 3.89
N PRO A 71 14.00 42.67 2.95
CA PRO A 71 15.19 41.83 2.70
C PRO A 71 16.12 41.69 3.91
N THR A 72 15.96 42.54 4.93
CA THR A 72 16.70 42.51 6.20
C THR A 72 16.00 41.72 7.33
N LEU A 73 14.77 41.22 7.08
CA LEU A 73 13.93 40.45 8.03
C LEU A 73 13.52 41.19 9.33
N ASP A 74 13.66 42.52 9.40
CA ASP A 74 13.38 43.34 10.58
C ASP A 74 12.44 44.54 10.32
N GLN A 75 11.89 44.66 9.10
CA GLN A 75 11.03 45.77 8.69
C GLN A 75 9.57 45.33 8.53
N ASP A 76 8.65 46.16 9.03
CA ASP A 76 7.21 45.95 8.88
C ASP A 76 6.77 46.12 7.42
N CYS A 77 6.10 45.10 6.89
CA CYS A 77 5.49 45.12 5.57
C CYS A 77 4.06 45.67 5.61
N PRO A 78 3.50 46.17 4.48
CA PRO A 78 2.07 46.43 4.37
C PRO A 78 1.24 45.18 4.70
N SER A 79 0.14 45.30 5.47
CA SER A 79 -0.69 44.17 5.93
C SER A 79 -1.07 43.14 4.86
N TRP A 80 -1.28 43.57 3.61
CA TRP A 80 -1.64 42.66 2.52
C TRP A 80 -0.52 41.66 2.19
N VAL A 81 0.75 42.01 2.45
CA VAL A 81 1.91 41.14 2.23
C VAL A 81 1.83 39.95 3.18
N TYR A 82 1.69 40.20 4.48
CA TYR A 82 1.49 39.13 5.48
C TYR A 82 0.20 38.33 5.21
N ALA A 83 -0.87 38.97 4.73
CA ALA A 83 -2.09 38.27 4.33
C ALA A 83 -1.83 37.33 3.12
N SER A 84 -1.01 37.75 2.15
CA SER A 84 -0.60 36.88 1.04
C SER A 84 0.27 35.72 1.50
N TRP A 85 1.11 35.90 2.53
CA TRP A 85 1.90 34.82 3.12
C TRP A 85 1.01 33.79 3.81
N SER A 86 0.04 34.25 4.62
CA SER A 86 -0.97 33.41 5.26
C SER A 86 -1.77 32.58 4.23
N ILE A 87 -2.29 33.24 3.19
CA ILE A 87 -3.06 32.58 2.12
C ILE A 87 -2.17 31.63 1.30
N GLY A 88 -0.96 32.05 0.94
CA GLY A 88 -0.04 31.28 0.10
C GLY A 88 0.45 30.01 0.79
N LEU A 89 0.77 30.06 2.09
CA LEU A 89 1.15 28.88 2.86
C LEU A 89 -0.05 27.92 3.09
N PHE A 90 -1.26 28.45 3.32
CA PHE A 90 -2.45 27.62 3.40
C PHE A 90 -2.79 26.93 2.06
N LEU A 91 -2.58 27.64 0.93
CA LEU A 91 -2.72 27.08 -0.40
C LEU A 91 -1.63 26.04 -0.69
N TYR A 92 -0.37 26.27 -0.30
CA TYR A 92 0.71 25.29 -0.38
C TYR A 92 0.29 23.97 0.30
N GLN A 93 -0.04 24.03 1.59
CA GLN A 93 -0.48 22.86 2.38
C GLN A 93 -1.70 22.16 1.76
N THR A 94 -2.61 22.92 1.18
CA THR A 94 -3.81 22.37 0.55
C THR A 94 -3.49 21.68 -0.78
N PHE A 95 -2.51 22.16 -1.54
CA PHE A 95 -2.11 21.57 -2.83
C PHE A 95 -1.27 20.30 -2.60
N ASP A 96 -0.30 20.38 -1.69
CA ASP A 96 0.49 19.30 -1.08
C ASP A 96 -0.42 18.12 -0.65
N ALA A 97 -1.27 18.30 0.37
CA ALA A 97 -2.15 17.23 0.87
C ALA A 97 -3.17 16.68 -0.17
N ILE A 98 -3.38 17.39 -1.28
CA ILE A 98 -4.23 16.96 -2.39
C ILE A 98 -3.48 16.12 -3.41
N ASP A 99 -2.16 16.24 -3.55
CA ASP A 99 -1.42 15.58 -4.62
C ASP A 99 -1.50 14.04 -4.52
N GLY A 100 -1.37 13.45 -3.32
CA GLY A 100 -1.52 12.02 -3.09
C GLY A 100 -2.97 11.56 -3.25
N SER A 101 -3.93 12.46 -3.00
CA SER A 101 -5.35 12.22 -3.27
C SER A 101 -5.64 12.22 -4.78
N GLN A 102 -5.00 13.12 -5.53
CA GLN A 102 -5.00 13.13 -6.99
C GLN A 102 -4.30 11.88 -7.53
N ALA A 103 -3.15 11.48 -6.99
CA ALA A 103 -2.38 10.31 -7.41
C ALA A 103 -3.16 9.01 -7.25
N ARG A 104 -4.00 8.89 -6.21
CA ARG A 104 -4.98 7.81 -6.08
C ARG A 104 -6.07 7.92 -7.15
N ARG A 105 -6.62 9.12 -7.36
CA ARG A 105 -7.72 9.39 -8.32
C ARG A 105 -7.32 9.18 -9.79
N THR A 106 -6.07 9.42 -10.15
CA THR A 106 -5.53 9.28 -11.52
C THR A 106 -4.66 8.03 -11.72
N LYS A 107 -4.60 7.14 -10.72
CA LYS A 107 -3.71 5.95 -10.69
C LYS A 107 -2.22 6.25 -10.91
N GLN A 108 -1.75 7.44 -10.53
CA GLN A 108 -0.34 7.85 -10.61
C GLN A 108 0.40 7.72 -9.27
N SER A 109 -0.04 6.83 -8.39
CA SER A 109 0.61 6.59 -7.08
C SER A 109 1.90 5.78 -7.27
N GLY A 110 3.04 6.28 -6.81
CA GLY A 110 4.33 5.62 -6.97
C GLY A 110 5.51 6.40 -6.36
N PRO A 111 6.73 5.84 -6.42
CA PRO A 111 7.91 6.39 -5.74
C PRO A 111 8.33 7.78 -6.22
N LEU A 112 7.97 8.17 -7.45
CA LEU A 112 8.24 9.52 -7.96
C LEU A 112 7.42 10.59 -7.24
N GLY A 113 6.20 10.28 -6.79
CA GLY A 113 5.33 11.23 -6.10
C GLY A 113 5.95 11.69 -4.79
N GLU A 114 6.24 10.73 -3.90
CA GLU A 114 6.90 10.97 -2.61
C GLU A 114 8.25 11.70 -2.72
N LEU A 115 9.10 11.30 -3.68
CA LEU A 115 10.36 12.00 -3.91
C LEU A 115 10.15 13.47 -4.27
N PHE A 116 9.17 13.74 -5.12
CA PHE A 116 8.87 15.10 -5.59
C PHE A 116 8.25 15.93 -4.46
N ASP A 117 7.28 15.37 -3.76
CA ASP A 117 6.54 15.94 -2.64
C ASP A 117 7.47 16.30 -1.48
N HIS A 118 8.05 15.30 -0.81
CA HIS A 118 8.99 15.51 0.30
C HIS A 118 10.24 16.30 -0.14
N GLY A 119 10.62 16.27 -1.43
CA GLY A 119 11.73 17.05 -1.98
C GLY A 119 11.42 18.54 -2.16
N VAL A 120 10.17 18.90 -2.47
CA VAL A 120 9.68 20.28 -2.48
C VAL A 120 9.55 20.78 -1.04
N ASP A 121 9.03 19.95 -0.14
CA ASP A 121 8.88 20.24 1.28
C ASP A 121 10.24 20.52 1.96
N ALA A 122 11.29 19.80 1.56
CA ALA A 122 12.66 20.02 2.01
C ALA A 122 13.21 21.42 1.66
N LEU A 123 12.84 21.95 0.49
CA LEU A 123 13.17 23.33 0.09
C LEU A 123 12.30 24.33 0.86
N ASN A 124 10.98 24.09 0.86
CA ASN A 124 9.98 24.93 1.50
C ASN A 124 10.31 25.21 2.98
N THR A 125 10.78 24.21 3.70
CA THR A 125 11.18 24.32 5.11
C THR A 125 12.15 25.48 5.38
N SER A 126 13.12 25.74 4.50
CA SER A 126 14.07 26.86 4.65
C SER A 126 13.51 28.22 4.19
N LEU A 127 12.54 28.21 3.27
CA LEU A 127 11.85 29.40 2.78
C LEU A 127 10.89 29.93 3.85
N GLU A 128 10.09 29.05 4.45
CA GLU A 128 9.17 29.43 5.53
C GLU A 128 9.90 29.89 6.79
N VAL A 129 11.14 29.45 7.04
CA VAL A 129 11.98 30.05 8.10
C VAL A 129 12.27 31.53 7.82
N LEU A 130 12.52 31.92 6.57
CA LEU A 130 12.73 33.33 6.21
C LEU A 130 11.44 34.15 6.32
N LEU A 131 10.31 33.60 5.87
CA LEU A 131 9.00 34.26 5.99
C LEU A 131 8.57 34.41 7.46
N PHE A 132 8.81 33.40 8.29
CA PHE A 132 8.57 33.47 9.73
C PHE A 132 9.50 34.47 10.43
N ALA A 133 10.81 34.44 10.13
CA ALA A 133 11.75 35.41 10.68
C ALA A 133 11.38 36.86 10.32
N ALA A 134 10.93 37.10 9.07
CA ALA A 134 10.41 38.39 8.63
C ALA A 134 9.07 38.75 9.29
N ALA A 135 8.14 37.80 9.46
CA ALA A 135 6.86 38.04 10.13
C ALA A 135 7.02 38.35 11.63
N MET A 136 8.11 37.88 12.25
CA MET A 136 8.45 38.11 13.65
C MET A 136 9.43 39.27 13.85
N ASN A 137 9.89 39.95 12.79
CA ASN A 137 10.98 40.94 12.80
C ASN A 137 12.26 40.48 13.54
N PHE A 138 12.73 39.26 13.27
CA PHE A 138 13.94 38.70 13.89
C PHE A 138 15.26 39.25 13.34
N GLY A 139 15.23 39.82 12.13
CA GLY A 139 16.39 40.45 11.51
C GLY A 139 17.55 39.51 11.20
N HIS A 140 18.72 40.12 11.02
CA HIS A 140 19.97 39.42 10.77
C HIS A 140 20.69 39.05 12.08
N GLY A 141 20.46 37.83 12.57
CA GLY A 141 21.15 37.32 13.75
C GLY A 141 20.75 35.93 14.21
N TRP A 142 21.20 35.56 15.41
CA TRP A 142 21.06 34.20 15.95
C TRP A 142 19.62 33.73 16.16
N ARG A 143 18.63 34.63 16.34
CA ARG A 143 17.20 34.24 16.40
C ARG A 143 16.78 33.49 15.13
N THR A 144 17.08 34.06 13.96
CA THR A 144 16.84 33.44 12.63
C THR A 144 17.59 32.12 12.47
N VAL A 145 18.84 32.03 12.95
CA VAL A 145 19.65 30.79 12.90
C VAL A 145 19.08 29.68 13.79
N VAL A 146 18.56 30.01 14.98
CA VAL A 146 17.94 29.04 15.91
C VAL A 146 16.64 28.48 15.34
N VAL A 147 15.81 29.31 14.70
CA VAL A 147 14.61 28.81 14.00
C VAL A 147 15.01 27.92 12.82
N LEU A 148 16.02 28.32 12.02
CA LEU A 148 16.53 27.49 10.93
C LEU A 148 17.02 26.12 11.42
N PHE A 149 17.74 26.07 12.54
CA PHE A 149 18.17 24.83 13.18
C PHE A 149 16.98 23.96 13.58
N GLY A 150 16.00 24.53 14.29
CA GLY A 150 14.84 23.78 14.77
C GLY A 150 14.00 23.18 13.64
N SER A 151 13.70 23.97 12.61
CA SER A 151 12.92 23.53 11.45
C SER A 151 13.65 22.45 10.65
N LEU A 152 14.93 22.68 10.30
CA LEU A 152 15.69 21.71 9.50
C LEU A 152 16.02 20.42 10.29
N LEU A 153 16.25 20.50 11.62
CA LEU A 153 16.42 19.30 12.45
C LEU A 153 15.12 18.49 12.52
N THR A 154 13.97 19.16 12.69
CA THR A 154 12.66 18.49 12.72
C THR A 154 12.44 17.69 11.43
N PHE A 155 12.65 18.33 10.28
CA PHE A 155 12.45 17.68 8.97
C PHE A 155 13.46 16.54 8.75
N TYR A 156 14.76 16.77 9.03
CA TYR A 156 15.80 15.74 8.92
C TYR A 156 15.51 14.51 9.79
N VAL A 157 15.10 14.71 11.05
CA VAL A 157 14.80 13.61 11.99
C VAL A 157 13.56 12.83 11.56
N GLN A 158 12.53 13.48 11.01
CA GLN A 158 11.34 12.78 10.51
C GLN A 158 11.66 11.90 9.31
N THR A 159 12.42 12.38 8.32
CA THR A 159 12.85 11.54 7.20
C THR A 159 13.84 10.44 7.64
N TRP A 160 14.68 10.70 8.64
CA TRP A 160 15.56 9.67 9.24
C TRP A 160 14.77 8.58 9.97
N ASP A 161 13.70 8.94 10.67
CA ASP A 161 12.76 8.01 11.27
C ASP A 161 12.13 7.13 10.18
N GLU A 162 11.47 7.74 9.19
CA GLU A 162 10.85 7.06 8.05
C GLU A 162 11.83 6.15 7.29
N TYR A 163 13.07 6.59 7.05
CA TYR A 163 14.11 5.77 6.44
C TYR A 163 14.35 4.47 7.22
N HIS A 164 14.35 4.51 8.56
CA HIS A 164 14.64 3.35 9.40
C HIS A 164 13.41 2.53 9.82
N THR A 165 12.24 3.16 10.00
CA THR A 165 11.00 2.49 10.41
C THR A 165 10.18 2.00 9.23
N LYS A 166 10.43 2.53 8.03
CA LYS A 166 9.69 2.27 6.79
C LYS A 166 8.23 2.72 6.84
N THR A 167 7.91 3.70 7.70
CA THR A 167 6.56 4.26 7.80
C THR A 167 6.62 5.67 8.37
N LEU A 168 6.08 6.66 7.65
CA LEU A 168 5.97 8.03 8.15
C LEU A 168 4.93 8.11 9.26
N THR A 169 5.34 8.43 10.49
CA THR A 169 4.42 8.57 11.64
C THR A 169 4.21 10.03 12.01
N LEU A 170 3.05 10.59 11.70
CA LEU A 170 2.72 11.97 12.09
C LEU A 170 2.11 11.98 13.50
N GLY A 171 2.62 12.87 14.35
CA GLY A 171 2.23 13.00 15.76
C GLY A 171 0.76 13.42 15.97
N VAL A 172 0.23 13.14 17.15
CA VAL A 172 -1.15 13.54 17.55
C VAL A 172 -1.24 15.04 17.83
N VAL A 173 -0.15 15.64 18.30
CA VAL A 173 -0.03 17.04 18.68
C VAL A 173 1.26 17.58 18.06
N SER A 174 1.21 18.78 17.49
CA SER A 174 2.34 19.41 16.79
C SER A 174 2.87 18.59 15.59
N GLY A 175 1.97 17.94 14.84
CA GLY A 175 2.30 17.39 13.53
C GLY A 175 2.51 18.52 12.48
N PRO A 176 2.95 18.18 11.25
CA PRO A 176 3.16 19.18 10.19
C PRO A 176 1.92 20.02 9.91
N VAL A 177 0.73 19.39 9.98
CA VAL A 177 -0.55 20.05 9.73
C VAL A 177 -0.83 21.17 10.74
N GLU A 178 -0.71 20.88 12.04
CA GLU A 178 -0.87 21.89 13.10
C GLU A 178 0.24 22.95 13.06
N GLY A 179 1.48 22.55 12.76
CA GLY A 179 2.62 23.47 12.65
C GLY A 179 2.44 24.51 11.55
N ILE A 180 2.06 24.06 10.36
CA ILE A 180 1.78 24.96 9.22
C ILE A 180 0.59 25.87 9.53
N LEU A 181 -0.50 25.35 10.11
CA LEU A 181 -1.65 26.18 10.46
C LEU A 181 -1.35 27.19 11.58
N ALA A 182 -0.41 26.90 12.47
CA ALA A 182 0.10 27.88 13.43
C ALA A 182 0.86 29.02 12.72
N LEU A 183 1.69 28.72 11.70
CA LEU A 183 2.36 29.74 10.88
C LEU A 183 1.36 30.58 10.06
N VAL A 184 0.36 29.94 9.43
CA VAL A 184 -0.75 30.62 8.74
C VAL A 184 -1.47 31.60 9.68
N ALA A 185 -1.71 31.19 10.93
CA ALA A 185 -2.32 32.03 11.95
C ALA A 185 -1.40 33.18 12.42
N VAL A 186 -0.10 32.95 12.59
CA VAL A 186 0.88 34.02 12.85
C VAL A 186 0.83 35.06 11.73
N TYR A 187 0.94 34.65 10.46
CA TYR A 187 0.89 35.57 9.31
C TYR A 187 -0.45 36.34 9.23
N ALA A 188 -1.58 35.69 9.52
CA ALA A 188 -2.89 36.35 9.57
C ALA A 188 -2.99 37.37 10.71
N VAL A 189 -2.44 37.07 11.89
CA VAL A 189 -2.39 38.00 13.03
C VAL A 189 -1.44 39.16 12.73
N THR A 190 -0.27 38.92 12.14
CA THR A 190 0.65 40.00 11.68
C THR A 190 -0.06 40.95 10.71
N ALA A 191 -0.81 40.40 9.74
CA ALA A 191 -1.59 41.19 8.80
C ALA A 191 -2.65 42.07 9.50
N TYR A 192 -3.38 41.50 10.47
CA TYR A 192 -4.43 42.19 11.21
C TYR A 192 -3.89 43.26 12.17
N MET A 193 -2.78 42.98 12.87
CA MET A 193 -2.15 43.90 13.82
C MET A 193 -1.34 45.01 13.11
N GLY A 194 -1.01 44.84 11.83
CA GLY A 194 -0.42 45.88 10.99
C GLY A 194 1.11 45.88 10.88
N GLY A 195 1.80 44.84 11.38
CA GLY A 195 3.25 44.75 11.36
C GLY A 195 3.81 43.58 12.18
N GLY A 196 5.01 43.12 11.84
CA GLY A 196 5.76 42.12 12.61
C GLY A 196 6.29 42.64 13.94
N SER A 197 6.41 43.96 14.08
CA SER A 197 6.73 44.66 15.33
C SER A 197 5.77 44.33 16.48
N TYR A 198 4.54 43.89 16.19
CA TYR A 198 3.60 43.36 17.16
C TYR A 198 4.19 42.20 18.01
N TRP A 199 5.03 41.34 17.42
CA TRP A 199 5.58 40.16 18.11
C TRP A 199 6.80 40.47 18.98
N GLN A 200 7.43 41.63 18.80
CA GLN A 200 8.59 42.10 19.58
C GLN A 200 8.19 42.69 20.95
N GLN A 201 6.89 42.86 21.22
CA GLN A 201 6.42 43.28 22.55
C GLN A 201 6.36 42.09 23.54
N PRO A 202 6.46 42.31 24.86
CA PRO A 202 6.33 41.25 25.85
C PRO A 202 4.99 40.51 25.77
N MET A 203 5.04 39.18 25.67
CA MET A 203 3.86 38.34 25.37
C MET A 203 2.78 38.43 26.45
N LEU A 204 3.15 38.26 27.72
CA LEU A 204 2.18 38.19 28.82
C LEU A 204 1.39 39.51 29.00
N PRO A 205 2.04 40.70 29.01
CA PRO A 205 1.33 41.98 28.91
C PRO A 205 0.42 42.13 27.70
N ALA A 206 0.85 41.71 26.51
CA ALA A 206 0.06 41.82 25.27
C ALA A 206 -1.21 40.95 25.30
N LEU A 207 -1.15 39.80 25.98
CA LEU A 207 -2.29 38.93 26.25
C LEU A 207 -3.14 39.38 27.46
N GLY A 208 -2.84 40.54 28.06
CA GLY A 208 -3.57 41.09 29.19
C GLY A 208 -3.31 40.40 30.54
N VAL A 209 -2.28 39.56 30.64
CA VAL A 209 -1.92 38.85 31.88
C VAL A 209 -1.17 39.81 32.82
N PRO A 210 -1.69 40.11 34.03
CA PRO A 210 -1.04 41.02 34.96
C PRO A 210 0.20 40.40 35.62
N TYR A 211 1.18 41.23 35.99
CA TYR A 211 2.37 40.78 36.71
C TYR A 211 2.03 40.28 38.12
N ILE A 212 2.37 39.03 38.40
CA ILE A 212 2.33 38.43 39.74
C ILE A 212 3.73 38.34 40.33
N SER A 213 3.88 38.65 41.62
CA SER A 213 5.17 38.76 42.30
C SER A 213 6.00 37.48 42.35
N VAL A 214 5.36 36.32 42.19
CA VAL A 214 5.99 34.98 42.13
C VAL A 214 6.73 34.75 40.81
N LEU A 215 6.37 35.48 39.74
CA LEU A 215 6.90 35.26 38.40
C LEU A 215 8.24 36.00 38.19
N PRO A 216 9.30 35.34 37.67
CA PRO A 216 10.56 36.02 37.38
C PRO A 216 10.37 37.17 36.38
N LYS A 217 10.91 38.35 36.69
CA LYS A 217 10.82 39.54 35.83
C LYS A 217 11.37 39.34 34.43
N ALA A 218 12.36 38.46 34.25
CA ALA A 218 12.90 38.09 32.94
C ALA A 218 11.84 37.37 32.09
N PHE A 219 11.19 36.35 32.66
CA PHE A 219 10.12 35.59 31.99
C PHE A 219 8.90 36.45 31.64
N TYR A 220 8.49 37.37 32.53
CA TYR A 220 7.38 38.29 32.24
C TYR A 220 7.70 39.32 31.13
N ARG A 221 8.99 39.51 30.80
CA ARG A 221 9.46 40.45 29.77
C ARG A 221 9.81 39.78 28.44
N MET A 222 9.77 38.45 28.36
CA MET A 222 10.01 37.73 27.12
C MET A 222 9.00 38.15 26.05
N ASP A 223 9.50 38.45 24.86
CA ASP A 223 8.67 38.69 23.68
C ASP A 223 8.10 37.37 23.13
N PHE A 224 7.19 37.44 22.15
CA PHE A 224 6.58 36.23 21.59
C PHE A 224 7.61 35.30 20.93
N GLY A 225 8.71 35.85 20.41
CA GLY A 225 9.81 35.10 19.82
C GLY A 225 10.63 34.32 20.84
N ASP A 226 10.93 34.90 21.99
CA ASP A 226 11.58 34.22 23.12
C ASP A 226 10.71 33.08 23.66
N PHE A 227 9.40 33.32 23.83
CA PHE A 227 8.45 32.28 24.20
C PHE A 227 8.39 31.14 23.18
N TYR A 228 8.34 31.48 21.88
CA TYR A 228 8.38 30.52 20.78
C TYR A 228 9.67 29.69 20.79
N MET A 229 10.85 30.31 20.98
CA MET A 229 12.13 29.60 21.01
C MET A 229 12.23 28.64 22.21
N VAL A 230 11.76 29.04 23.40
CA VAL A 230 11.72 28.15 24.58
C VAL A 230 10.77 26.97 24.36
N TYR A 231 9.54 27.23 23.88
CA TYR A 231 8.56 26.19 23.57
C TYR A 231 9.08 25.23 22.48
N GLY A 232 9.57 25.78 21.37
CA GLY A 232 10.10 25.04 20.23
C GLY A 232 11.28 24.16 20.63
N THR A 233 12.19 24.64 21.49
CA THR A 233 13.32 23.82 22.00
C THR A 233 12.84 22.61 22.80
N LEU A 234 11.81 22.77 23.63
CA LEU A 234 11.24 21.67 24.42
C LEU A 234 10.54 20.63 23.53
N VAL A 235 9.73 21.09 22.56
CA VAL A 235 9.03 20.21 21.60
C VAL A 235 10.02 19.48 20.69
N LEU A 236 11.02 20.17 20.16
CA LEU A 236 12.07 19.61 19.31
C LEU A 236 12.86 18.51 20.02
N GLY A 237 13.22 18.75 21.29
CA GLY A 237 13.90 17.77 22.13
C GLY A 237 13.04 16.54 22.42
N PHE A 238 11.74 16.74 22.73
CA PHE A 238 10.80 15.64 22.95
C PHE A 238 10.61 14.79 21.68
N ASN A 239 10.30 15.44 20.54
CA ASN A 239 10.05 14.77 19.26
C ASN A 239 11.29 13.98 18.80
N THR A 240 12.48 14.55 18.95
CA THR A 240 13.74 13.88 18.56
C THR A 240 14.02 12.65 19.43
N VAL A 241 13.74 12.71 20.74
CA VAL A 241 13.83 11.55 21.64
C VAL A 241 12.75 10.50 21.34
N GLU A 242 11.54 10.91 20.95
CA GLU A 242 10.48 9.99 20.54
C GLU A 242 10.84 9.25 19.25
N SER A 243 11.25 9.96 18.19
CA SER A 243 11.71 9.34 16.94
C SER A 243 12.92 8.43 17.15
N ALA A 244 13.90 8.83 17.97
CA ALA A 244 15.02 7.94 18.31
C ALA A 244 14.56 6.64 18.99
N ARG A 245 13.57 6.70 19.89
CA ARG A 245 12.97 5.51 20.52
C ARG A 245 12.18 4.67 19.52
N ASN A 246 11.44 5.30 18.60
CA ASN A 246 10.67 4.65 17.55
C ASN A 246 11.58 3.84 16.62
N VAL A 247 12.65 4.47 16.11
CA VAL A 247 13.68 3.83 15.28
C VAL A 247 14.35 2.66 16.01
N MET A 248 14.83 2.87 17.24
CA MET A 248 15.48 1.81 18.02
C MET A 248 14.55 0.61 18.26
N LYS A 249 13.26 0.86 18.55
CA LYS A 249 12.26 -0.19 18.72
C LYS A 249 12.01 -0.95 17.41
N SER A 250 11.77 -0.23 16.31
CA SER A 250 11.48 -0.82 14.99
C SER A 250 12.63 -1.68 14.47
N ARG A 251 13.88 -1.22 14.63
CA ARG A 251 15.09 -2.00 14.30
C ARG A 251 15.19 -3.27 15.16
N LYS A 252 14.99 -3.15 16.47
CA LYS A 252 15.01 -4.29 17.40
C LYS A 252 13.96 -5.35 17.05
N GLU A 253 12.75 -4.93 16.63
CA GLU A 253 11.67 -5.84 16.21
C GLU A 253 12.01 -6.61 14.92
N ARG A 254 12.91 -6.08 14.07
CA ARG A 254 13.46 -6.78 12.90
C ARG A 254 14.76 -7.56 13.17
N GLY A 255 15.27 -7.55 14.39
CA GLY A 255 16.56 -8.16 14.73
C GLY A 255 17.79 -7.39 14.24
N GLU A 256 17.63 -6.11 13.86
CA GLU A 256 18.72 -5.21 13.48
C GLU A 256 19.34 -4.55 14.73
N GLU A 257 20.63 -4.21 14.68
CA GLU A 257 21.31 -3.46 15.75
C GLU A 257 20.64 -2.09 15.97
N PRO A 258 20.07 -1.78 17.14
CA PRO A 258 19.25 -0.57 17.32
C PRO A 258 20.07 0.74 17.33
N THR A 259 21.27 0.71 17.89
CA THR A 259 22.10 1.90 18.15
C THR A 259 22.85 2.41 16.92
N GLU A 260 23.12 1.54 15.93
CA GLU A 260 23.80 1.90 14.69
C GLU A 260 23.05 3.01 13.92
N ALA A 261 21.70 3.00 13.95
CA ALA A 261 20.90 4.03 13.30
C ALA A 261 21.17 5.46 13.82
N LEU A 262 21.56 5.60 15.09
CA LEU A 262 21.86 6.90 15.70
C LEU A 262 23.10 7.56 15.07
N LEU A 263 23.99 6.77 14.45
CA LEU A 263 25.10 7.31 13.64
C LEU A 263 24.58 8.13 12.45
N GLY A 264 23.37 7.85 11.96
CA GLY A 264 22.70 8.61 10.90
C GLY A 264 22.38 10.06 11.28
N LEU A 265 22.46 10.44 12.56
CA LEU A 265 22.32 11.82 13.01
C LEU A 265 23.64 12.60 13.00
N LEU A 266 24.79 11.92 12.90
CA LEU A 266 26.12 12.55 12.89
C LEU A 266 26.36 13.50 11.69
N PRO A 267 25.91 13.22 10.45
CA PRO A 267 26.09 14.14 9.33
C PRO A 267 25.41 15.49 9.57
N PHE A 268 24.19 15.49 10.12
CA PHE A 268 23.47 16.71 10.48
C PHE A 268 24.20 17.47 11.59
N ALA A 269 24.58 16.78 12.67
CA ALA A 269 25.30 17.39 13.80
C ALA A 269 26.66 18.00 13.38
N GLY A 270 27.44 17.28 12.56
CA GLY A 270 28.73 17.77 12.05
C GLY A 270 28.57 18.96 11.10
N THR A 271 27.57 18.93 10.22
CA THR A 271 27.25 20.05 9.33
C THR A 271 26.84 21.28 10.15
N TRP A 272 25.98 21.13 11.15
CA TRP A 272 25.55 22.24 12.00
C TRP A 272 26.61 22.78 12.93
N ALA A 273 27.54 21.95 13.41
CA ALA A 273 28.74 22.43 14.08
C ALA A 273 29.57 23.34 13.14
N CYS A 274 29.69 22.99 11.86
CA CYS A 274 30.37 23.83 10.88
C CYS A 274 29.59 25.12 10.56
N ILE A 275 28.26 25.07 10.43
CA ILE A 275 27.39 26.24 10.22
C ILE A 275 27.56 27.25 11.36
N VAL A 276 27.41 26.81 12.61
CA VAL A 276 27.50 27.68 13.79
C VAL A 276 28.92 28.23 13.95
N SER A 277 29.95 27.41 13.73
CA SER A 277 31.34 27.87 13.78
C SER A 277 31.61 28.92 12.71
N TYR A 278 31.18 28.70 11.46
CA TYR A 278 31.43 29.65 10.36
C TYR A 278 30.74 30.99 10.58
N LEU A 279 29.47 31.00 11.03
CA LEU A 279 28.74 32.23 11.36
C LEU A 279 29.30 32.95 12.60
N TYR A 280 29.88 32.22 13.56
CA TYR A 280 30.55 32.82 14.71
C TYR A 280 31.90 33.44 14.34
N LEU A 281 32.62 32.84 13.40
CA LEU A 281 33.92 33.30 12.90
C LEU A 281 33.78 34.52 11.97
N HIS A 282 32.71 34.57 11.17
CA HIS A 282 32.44 35.62 10.17
C HIS A 282 31.12 36.35 10.46
N PRO A 283 31.09 37.26 11.45
CA PRO A 283 29.88 37.99 11.83
C PRO A 283 29.32 38.87 10.71
N GLU A 284 30.10 39.24 9.70
CA GLU A 284 29.62 39.90 8.48
C GLU A 284 28.63 39.04 7.70
N ILE A 285 28.81 37.71 7.68
CA ILE A 285 27.86 36.80 7.04
C ILE A 285 26.57 36.74 7.88
N LEU A 286 26.70 36.63 9.20
CA LEU A 286 25.56 36.59 10.13
C LEU A 286 24.71 37.87 10.11
N HIS A 287 25.35 39.04 10.01
CA HIS A 287 24.67 40.33 10.19
C HIS A 287 24.38 41.09 8.88
N ALA A 288 25.06 40.77 7.77
CA ALA A 288 24.79 41.42 6.47
C ALA A 288 24.30 40.45 5.38
N HIS A 289 24.56 39.14 5.49
CA HIS A 289 24.31 38.17 4.41
C HIS A 289 23.61 36.89 4.87
N ILE A 290 22.80 36.94 5.94
CA ILE A 290 22.15 35.74 6.47
C ILE A 290 21.16 35.14 5.48
N VAL A 291 20.41 35.95 4.73
CA VAL A 291 19.39 35.48 3.76
C VAL A 291 19.99 34.54 2.69
N PRO A 292 21.02 34.92 1.90
CA PRO A 292 21.67 33.99 0.96
C PRO A 292 22.34 32.81 1.67
N PHE A 293 22.83 32.98 2.91
CA PHE A 293 23.36 31.87 3.70
C PHE A 293 22.28 30.87 4.12
N VAL A 294 21.05 31.32 4.45
CA VAL A 294 19.90 30.44 4.73
C VAL A 294 19.52 29.64 3.48
N PHE A 295 19.51 30.24 2.28
CA PHE A 295 19.32 29.48 1.03
C PHE A 295 20.39 28.38 0.86
N PHE A 296 21.66 28.68 1.14
CA PHE A 296 22.75 27.71 1.06
C PHE A 296 22.57 26.55 2.05
N VAL A 297 22.29 26.85 3.33
CA VAL A 297 22.02 25.84 4.37
C VAL A 297 20.77 25.02 4.06
N GLY A 298 19.72 25.66 3.54
CA GLY A 298 18.50 25.00 3.07
C GLY A 298 18.80 23.97 1.98
N LEU A 299 19.60 24.33 0.98
CA LEU A 299 20.04 23.41 -0.09
C LEU A 299 20.93 22.27 0.42
N ILE A 300 21.81 22.52 1.41
CA ILE A 300 22.56 21.43 2.06
C ILE A 300 21.57 20.43 2.69
N ASN A 301 20.57 20.90 3.43
CA ASN A 301 19.60 20.02 4.09
C ASN A 301 18.70 19.30 3.08
N ALA A 302 18.18 20.01 2.09
CA ALA A 302 17.35 19.44 1.02
C ALA A 302 18.10 18.36 0.21
N TYR A 303 19.40 18.57 -0.05
CA TYR A 303 20.24 17.54 -0.67
C TYR A 303 20.37 16.30 0.22
N SER A 304 20.68 16.47 1.52
CA SER A 304 20.77 15.34 2.45
C SER A 304 19.46 14.57 2.61
N VAL A 305 18.33 15.26 2.70
CA VAL A 305 17.01 14.63 2.80
C VAL A 305 16.62 13.96 1.49
N GLY A 306 16.84 14.61 0.33
CA GLY A 306 16.63 14.02 -0.99
C GLY A 306 17.45 12.74 -1.22
N GLN A 307 18.71 12.71 -0.80
CA GLN A 307 19.53 11.50 -0.81
C GLN A 307 18.93 10.39 0.07
N MET A 308 18.39 10.74 1.24
CA MET A 308 17.80 9.79 2.20
C MET A 308 16.47 9.22 1.70
N ILE A 309 15.61 10.04 1.10
CA ILE A 309 14.38 9.59 0.41
C ILE A 309 14.76 8.68 -0.77
N THR A 310 15.73 9.09 -1.60
CA THR A 310 16.22 8.26 -2.71
C THR A 310 16.76 6.90 -2.22
N ALA A 311 17.47 6.89 -1.08
CA ALA A 311 17.95 5.66 -0.46
C ALA A 311 16.82 4.81 0.13
N HIS A 312 15.78 5.44 0.69
CA HIS A 312 14.56 4.75 1.16
C HIS A 312 13.86 4.04 0.00
N LEU A 313 13.49 4.79 -1.05
CA LEU A 313 12.77 4.31 -2.23
C LEU A 313 13.51 3.18 -2.98
N THR A 314 14.84 3.27 -3.07
CA THR A 314 15.69 2.27 -3.73
C THR A 314 16.16 1.14 -2.80
N LYS A 315 15.75 1.13 -1.52
CA LYS A 315 16.22 0.19 -0.48
C LYS A 315 17.75 0.12 -0.36
N SER A 316 18.40 1.27 -0.54
CA SER A 316 19.87 1.43 -0.45
C SER A 316 20.32 1.70 0.98
N SER A 317 21.63 1.61 1.23
CA SER A 317 22.26 1.99 2.50
C SER A 317 22.12 3.49 2.81
N PHE A 318 22.15 3.84 4.10
CA PHE A 318 21.99 5.22 4.56
C PHE A 318 23.07 6.17 4.00
N PRO A 319 22.70 7.36 3.50
CA PRO A 319 23.64 8.31 2.92
C PRO A 319 24.33 9.17 4.00
N PHE A 320 25.53 8.76 4.44
CA PHE A 320 26.33 9.52 5.39
C PHE A 320 27.07 10.73 4.80
N GLN A 321 27.09 10.90 3.47
CA GLN A 321 27.94 11.87 2.76
C GLN A 321 27.13 12.98 2.09
N ASN A 322 27.40 14.22 2.46
CA ASN A 322 26.90 15.42 1.79
C ASN A 322 28.07 16.23 1.22
N ILE A 323 28.17 16.31 -0.11
CA ILE A 323 29.26 17.03 -0.79
C ILE A 323 29.23 18.54 -0.54
N LEU A 324 28.03 19.10 -0.28
CA LEU A 324 27.83 20.53 -0.05
C LEU A 324 28.27 20.99 1.36
N ALA A 325 28.49 20.06 2.27
CA ALA A 325 29.10 20.35 3.57
C ALA A 325 30.64 20.51 3.50
N LEU A 326 31.31 20.00 2.45
CA LEU A 326 32.77 20.05 2.36
C LEU A 326 33.35 21.47 2.18
N PRO A 327 32.79 22.36 1.34
CA PRO A 327 33.26 23.75 1.25
C PRO A 327 33.11 24.50 2.58
N LEU A 328 32.04 24.21 3.33
CA LEU A 328 31.80 24.82 4.64
C LEU A 328 32.80 24.31 5.70
N LEU A 329 33.07 23.00 5.72
CA LEU A 329 34.11 22.43 6.58
C LEU A 329 35.49 23.01 6.25
N TYR A 330 35.83 23.14 4.96
CA TYR A 330 37.05 23.79 4.53
C TYR A 330 37.12 25.24 5.02
N ALA A 331 36.05 26.01 4.89
CA ALA A 331 36.02 27.40 5.34
C ALA A 331 36.20 27.55 6.85
N VAL A 332 35.60 26.67 7.66
CA VAL A 332 35.83 26.66 9.12
C VAL A 332 37.29 26.35 9.44
N ILE A 333 37.88 25.33 8.80
CA ILE A 333 39.30 24.98 9.00
C ILE A 333 40.21 26.14 8.59
N ASP A 334 40.02 26.70 7.39
CA ASP A 334 40.79 27.83 6.89
C ASP A 334 40.76 29.04 7.85
N SER A 335 39.58 29.33 8.40
CA SER A 335 39.34 30.44 9.34
C SER A 335 39.91 30.21 10.74
N LEU A 336 40.15 28.95 11.14
CA LEU A 336 40.80 28.64 12.42
C LEU A 336 42.31 28.93 12.38
N GLY A 337 42.95 28.85 11.22
CA GLY A 337 44.39 29.06 11.05
C GLY A 337 44.90 30.37 11.67
N PRO A 338 44.38 31.55 11.26
CA PRO A 338 44.79 32.84 11.83
C PRO A 338 44.52 32.97 13.34
N ILE A 339 43.45 32.34 13.85
CA ILE A 339 43.06 32.42 15.26
C ILE A 339 43.95 31.54 16.14
N LEU A 340 44.41 30.38 15.64
CA LEU A 340 45.35 29.53 16.35
C LEU A 340 46.76 30.11 16.34
N GLU A 341 47.16 30.79 15.25
CA GLU A 341 48.40 31.57 15.22
C GLU A 341 48.38 32.68 16.28
N ASP A 342 47.33 33.49 16.35
CA ASP A 342 47.17 34.57 17.34
C ASP A 342 47.12 34.05 18.81
N LYS A 343 46.35 32.99 19.07
CA LYS A 343 46.09 32.53 20.45
C LYS A 343 47.14 31.59 21.03
N ILE A 344 47.78 30.77 20.21
CA ILE A 344 48.70 29.72 20.67
C ILE A 344 50.03 29.65 19.89
N GLY A 345 50.27 30.58 18.95
CA GLY A 345 51.52 30.63 18.18
C GLY A 345 51.70 29.45 17.21
N PHE A 346 50.59 28.82 16.79
CA PHE A 346 50.60 27.73 15.82
C PHE A 346 49.33 27.77 14.96
N GLY A 347 49.46 28.22 13.72
CA GLY A 347 48.37 28.24 12.75
C GLY A 347 48.85 28.23 11.30
N TRP A 348 48.00 28.73 10.41
CA TRP A 348 48.28 28.88 8.98
C TRP A 348 47.59 30.15 8.45
N PRO A 349 48.13 30.78 7.39
CA PRO A 349 47.44 31.88 6.72
C PRO A 349 46.14 31.36 6.09
N SER A 350 45.06 32.10 6.24
CA SER A 350 43.79 31.83 5.57
C SER A 350 43.96 32.02 4.05
N ALA A 351 43.58 31.00 3.28
CA ALA A 351 43.55 31.04 1.83
C ALA A 351 42.26 31.70 1.29
N LEU A 352 41.20 31.76 2.10
CA LEU A 352 39.96 32.48 1.77
C LEU A 352 40.03 33.98 2.10
N GLY A 353 40.95 34.42 2.96
CA GLY A 353 41.03 35.81 3.42
C GLY A 353 39.89 36.18 4.37
N ASP A 354 39.55 37.47 4.40
CA ASP A 354 38.55 38.06 5.30
C ASP A 354 37.49 38.89 4.55
N GLY A 355 36.39 39.22 5.25
CA GLY A 355 35.38 40.17 4.79
C GLY A 355 34.80 39.85 3.42
N VAL A 356 35.09 40.70 2.42
CA VAL A 356 34.55 40.58 1.06
C VAL A 356 34.90 39.24 0.42
N TYR A 357 36.07 38.66 0.71
CA TYR A 357 36.45 37.38 0.15
C TYR A 357 35.66 36.20 0.77
N GLN A 358 35.38 36.26 2.07
CA GLN A 358 34.51 35.27 2.74
C GLN A 358 33.06 35.37 2.24
N VAL A 359 32.55 36.57 2.02
CA VAL A 359 31.24 36.80 1.38
C VAL A 359 31.23 36.24 -0.05
N ALA A 360 32.27 36.49 -0.86
CA ALA A 360 32.38 35.95 -2.22
C ALA A 360 32.47 34.41 -2.22
N PHE A 361 33.17 33.82 -1.25
CA PHE A 361 33.23 32.37 -1.07
C PHE A 361 31.87 31.78 -0.68
N MET A 362 31.13 32.42 0.23
CA MET A 362 29.77 32.02 0.60
C MET A 362 28.81 32.03 -0.60
N PHE A 363 28.82 33.08 -1.42
CA PHE A 363 28.03 33.12 -2.66
C PHE A 363 28.48 32.06 -3.69
N SER A 364 29.78 31.74 -3.74
CA SER A 364 30.30 30.65 -4.57
C SER A 364 29.80 29.27 -4.08
N CYS A 365 29.71 29.08 -2.76
CA CYS A 365 29.12 27.89 -2.16
C CYS A 365 27.62 27.77 -2.45
N LEU A 366 26.88 28.88 -2.39
CA LEU A 366 25.47 28.93 -2.80
C LEU A 366 25.30 28.55 -4.28
N GLY A 367 26.12 29.11 -5.18
CA GLY A 367 26.11 28.76 -6.60
C GLY A 367 26.42 27.27 -6.86
N LEU A 368 27.41 26.71 -6.15
CA LEU A 368 27.72 25.29 -6.19
C LEU A 368 26.55 24.43 -5.67
N ALA A 369 25.91 24.83 -4.57
CA ALA A 369 24.76 24.13 -4.00
C ALA A 369 23.56 24.09 -4.97
N ILE A 370 23.26 25.21 -5.63
CA ILE A 370 22.23 25.27 -6.68
C ILE A 370 22.57 24.31 -7.83
N GLY A 371 23.82 24.30 -8.30
CA GLY A 371 24.26 23.43 -9.39
C GLY A 371 24.20 21.93 -9.06
N VAL A 372 24.71 21.54 -7.90
CA VAL A 372 24.71 20.14 -7.43
C VAL A 372 23.29 19.67 -7.11
N TYR A 373 22.51 20.45 -6.38
CA TYR A 373 21.13 20.08 -6.04
C TYR A 373 20.25 20.00 -7.29
N GLY A 374 20.36 20.98 -8.22
CA GLY A 374 19.67 20.94 -9.50
C GLY A 374 20.08 19.72 -10.34
N SER A 375 21.37 19.39 -10.40
CA SER A 375 21.87 18.18 -11.06
C SER A 375 21.31 16.89 -10.44
N PHE A 376 21.23 16.84 -9.11
CA PHE A 376 20.67 15.71 -8.36
C PHE A 376 19.18 15.52 -8.66
N VAL A 377 18.37 16.57 -8.51
CA VAL A 377 16.92 16.54 -8.80
C VAL A 377 16.67 16.09 -10.24
N VAL A 378 17.40 16.64 -11.22
CA VAL A 378 17.23 16.27 -12.63
C VAL A 378 17.64 14.82 -12.92
N ASP A 379 18.85 14.38 -12.52
CA ASP A 379 19.31 13.01 -12.80
C ASP A 379 18.45 11.95 -12.10
N VAL A 380 17.99 12.21 -10.87
CA VAL A 380 17.11 11.29 -10.14
C VAL A 380 15.71 11.23 -10.75
N ILE A 381 15.05 12.38 -10.98
CA ILE A 381 13.70 12.40 -11.57
C ILE A 381 13.71 11.76 -12.96
N VAL A 382 14.67 12.10 -13.82
CA VAL A 382 14.79 11.52 -15.17
C VAL A 382 15.05 10.02 -15.08
N SER A 383 15.96 9.56 -14.23
CA SER A 383 16.25 8.12 -14.08
C SER A 383 15.02 7.32 -13.60
N ILE A 384 14.16 7.90 -12.75
CA ILE A 384 12.91 7.27 -12.30
C ILE A 384 11.84 7.31 -13.41
N CYS A 385 11.69 8.45 -14.09
CA CYS A 385 10.74 8.62 -15.21
C CYS A 385 11.04 7.64 -16.36
N ASP A 386 12.29 7.57 -16.79
CA ASP A 386 12.76 6.69 -17.87
C ASP A 386 12.59 5.21 -17.50
N TYR A 387 12.83 4.84 -16.24
CA TYR A 387 12.74 3.46 -15.78
C TYR A 387 11.29 2.96 -15.59
N LEU A 388 10.39 3.84 -15.13
CA LEU A 388 8.98 3.51 -14.89
C LEU A 388 8.06 3.83 -16.09
N ASP A 389 8.62 4.38 -17.17
CA ASP A 389 7.90 4.87 -18.36
C ASP A 389 6.82 5.92 -18.03
N ILE A 390 7.14 6.89 -17.18
CA ILE A 390 6.23 7.97 -16.75
C ILE A 390 6.79 9.36 -17.08
N TRP A 391 5.93 10.37 -17.01
CA TRP A 391 6.32 11.78 -17.11
C TRP A 391 6.13 12.47 -15.76
N CYS A 392 7.01 13.40 -15.41
CA CYS A 392 7.01 14.02 -14.08
C CYS A 392 5.87 15.01 -13.85
N LEU A 393 5.54 15.86 -14.83
CA LEU A 393 4.58 16.97 -14.67
C LEU A 393 3.31 16.83 -15.52
N THR A 394 3.20 15.74 -16.27
CA THR A 394 2.08 15.42 -17.16
C THR A 394 1.76 13.93 -17.05
N ILE A 395 0.52 13.54 -17.31
CA ILE A 395 0.15 12.12 -17.25
C ILE A 395 0.41 11.49 -18.63
N LYS A 396 1.48 10.69 -18.72
CA LYS A 396 1.88 10.01 -19.98
C LYS A 396 0.85 8.99 -20.45
N HIS A 397 0.33 8.22 -19.50
CA HIS A 397 -0.67 7.18 -19.70
C HIS A 397 -1.92 7.56 -18.91
N PRO A 398 -2.82 8.41 -19.46
CA PRO A 398 -4.06 8.77 -18.79
C PRO A 398 -4.88 7.51 -18.49
N ALA A 399 -5.43 7.43 -17.28
CA ALA A 399 -6.47 6.45 -17.00
C ALA A 399 -7.64 6.71 -17.98
N THR A 400 -7.83 5.80 -18.93
CA THR A 400 -8.97 5.83 -19.86
C THR A 400 -10.28 5.82 -19.05
N GLU A 401 -11.36 6.35 -19.64
CA GLU A 401 -12.63 6.63 -18.94
C GLU A 401 -13.24 5.43 -18.18
N GLU A 402 -12.82 4.19 -18.51
CA GLU A 402 -13.20 2.89 -17.92
C GLU A 402 -12.75 2.66 -16.46
N VAL A 403 -12.12 3.65 -15.83
CA VAL A 403 -11.50 3.58 -14.50
C VAL A 403 -12.26 4.40 -13.43
N LYS A 404 -13.27 5.19 -13.80
CA LYS A 404 -13.84 6.26 -12.94
C LYS A 404 -14.76 5.86 -11.77
N LYS A 405 -15.08 4.58 -11.54
CA LYS A 405 -15.91 4.13 -10.41
C LYS A 405 -15.13 3.13 -9.54
N GLY A 406 -15.04 3.42 -8.24
CA GLY A 406 -14.29 2.62 -7.29
C GLY A 406 -13.70 3.42 -6.14
N HIS A 407 -14.57 3.86 -5.21
CA HIS A 407 -14.34 4.13 -3.77
C HIS A 407 -15.22 5.28 -3.24
N ARG A 408 -16.44 4.95 -2.81
CA ARG A 408 -17.07 5.59 -1.65
C ARG A 408 -17.72 4.52 -0.77
N MET A 409 -17.36 4.48 0.51
CA MET A 409 -18.12 3.71 1.50
C MET A 409 -19.46 4.40 1.78
N GLY A 410 -20.56 3.64 1.80
CA GLY A 410 -21.83 4.13 2.34
C GLY A 410 -23.09 3.39 1.90
N ARG A 411 -23.48 2.37 2.68
CA ARG A 411 -24.73 1.56 2.59
C ARG A 411 -24.85 0.66 1.37
N ALA A 412 -25.49 -0.50 1.57
CA ALA A 412 -25.79 -1.45 0.50
C ALA A 412 -26.83 -0.86 -0.46
N CYS A 413 -26.46 -0.76 -1.74
CA CYS A 413 -27.36 -0.38 -2.82
C CYS A 413 -28.00 -1.64 -3.41
N TRP A 414 -29.21 -1.95 -2.96
CA TRP A 414 -30.07 -2.96 -3.57
C TRP A 414 -31.02 -2.26 -4.54
N HIS A 415 -30.60 -2.12 -5.79
CA HIS A 415 -31.37 -1.41 -6.81
C HIS A 415 -31.61 -2.32 -8.03
N ALA A 416 -32.89 -2.65 -8.24
CA ALA A 416 -33.37 -3.20 -9.50
C ALA A 416 -33.05 -2.26 -10.66
N ALA A 417 -32.71 -2.83 -11.82
CA ALA A 417 -32.45 -2.04 -13.03
C ALA A 417 -33.77 -1.51 -13.64
N ASP A 418 -34.89 -2.19 -13.38
CA ASP A 418 -36.24 -1.73 -13.73
C ASP A 418 -37.21 -1.97 -12.55
N PRO A 419 -37.72 -0.90 -11.88
CA PRO A 419 -38.71 -1.03 -10.81
C PRO A 419 -40.03 -1.72 -11.20
N ALA A 420 -40.34 -1.82 -12.50
CA ALA A 420 -41.57 -2.41 -13.00
C ALA A 420 -41.48 -3.92 -13.31
N GLN A 421 -40.27 -4.50 -13.38
CA GLN A 421 -40.07 -5.92 -13.71
C GLN A 421 -39.55 -6.78 -12.54
N ASP A 422 -38.78 -6.20 -11.61
CA ASP A 422 -38.01 -6.99 -10.62
C ASP A 422 -38.70 -7.22 -9.24
N THR A 423 -39.95 -6.79 -9.04
CA THR A 423 -40.65 -6.89 -7.74
C THR A 423 -41.03 -8.30 -7.28
N LEU A 424 -40.77 -9.34 -8.09
CA LEU A 424 -41.05 -10.75 -7.79
C LEU A 424 -39.79 -11.58 -7.43
N SER A 425 -38.61 -10.96 -7.39
CA SER A 425 -37.31 -11.67 -7.37
C SER A 425 -36.48 -11.46 -6.08
N LEU A 426 -37.00 -10.75 -5.08
CA LEU A 426 -36.30 -10.51 -3.81
C LEU A 426 -36.32 -11.74 -2.88
N VAL A 427 -35.15 -12.02 -2.30
CA VAL A 427 -34.89 -13.05 -1.29
C VAL A 427 -34.52 -12.36 0.02
N PHE A 428 -35.07 -12.83 1.14
CA PHE A 428 -34.52 -12.57 2.47
C PHE A 428 -33.64 -13.75 2.86
N VAL A 429 -32.34 -13.48 3.03
CA VAL A 429 -31.40 -14.45 3.59
C VAL A 429 -31.30 -14.16 5.09
N SER A 430 -31.54 -15.15 5.94
CA SER A 430 -31.47 -14.95 7.39
C SER A 430 -31.13 -16.22 8.16
N VAL A 431 -30.25 -16.07 9.14
CA VAL A 431 -29.97 -17.05 10.18
C VAL A 431 -30.64 -16.58 11.47
N LYS A 432 -31.29 -17.50 12.20
CA LYS A 432 -31.99 -17.17 13.45
C LYS A 432 -31.55 -17.91 14.70
N ASP A 433 -31.00 -19.12 14.58
CA ASP A 433 -30.64 -19.94 15.75
C ASP A 433 -29.51 -20.94 15.47
N PHE A 434 -28.52 -20.96 16.38
CA PHE A 434 -27.65 -22.10 16.67
C PHE A 434 -28.36 -23.01 17.69
N PHE A 435 -28.80 -24.22 17.31
CA PHE A 435 -29.37 -25.17 18.27
C PHE A 435 -28.57 -26.46 18.43
N VAL A 436 -28.36 -26.80 19.70
CA VAL A 436 -27.84 -28.09 20.19
C VAL A 436 -29.02 -29.03 20.40
N THR A 437 -28.98 -30.23 19.82
CA THR A 437 -29.76 -31.37 20.33
C THR A 437 -28.93 -32.09 21.40
N PRO A 438 -29.47 -32.33 22.62
CA PRO A 438 -28.75 -33.08 23.64
C PRO A 438 -28.67 -34.57 23.27
N PRO A 439 -27.61 -35.29 23.70
CA PRO A 439 -27.49 -36.71 23.40
C PRO A 439 -28.57 -37.52 24.12
N PRO A 440 -29.26 -38.46 23.44
CA PRO A 440 -30.07 -39.46 24.14
C PRO A 440 -29.17 -40.31 25.04
N ASN A 441 -29.58 -40.48 26.30
CA ASN A 441 -28.81 -41.20 27.31
C ASN A 441 -28.37 -42.60 26.85
N GLN A 442 -27.14 -42.96 27.16
CA GLN A 442 -26.73 -44.36 27.17
C GLN A 442 -27.62 -45.13 28.16
N ASN A 443 -28.31 -46.16 27.67
CA ASN A 443 -28.63 -47.30 28.51
C ASN A 443 -28.55 -48.62 27.73
N ARG A 444 -27.94 -49.60 28.38
CA ARG A 444 -27.52 -50.90 27.84
C ARG A 444 -28.73 -51.72 27.37
N LEU A 445 -28.58 -52.55 26.32
CA LEU A 445 -28.50 -54.03 26.45
C LEU A 445 -28.54 -54.80 25.10
N HIS A 446 -27.81 -55.92 25.11
CA HIS A 446 -27.94 -57.14 24.30
C HIS A 446 -27.76 -57.15 22.76
N VAL A 447 -26.63 -57.77 22.37
CA VAL A 447 -26.47 -58.56 21.14
C VAL A 447 -27.32 -59.83 21.19
N ARG A 448 -28.02 -60.17 20.09
CA ARG A 448 -28.16 -61.54 19.53
C ARG A 448 -28.54 -61.50 18.03
N PRO A 449 -28.27 -62.57 17.25
CA PRO A 449 -28.11 -62.48 15.79
C PRO A 449 -29.31 -62.97 14.95
N GLY A 450 -29.39 -62.51 13.70
CA GLY A 450 -30.28 -63.03 12.66
C GLY A 450 -29.98 -62.39 11.29
N ALA A 451 -29.72 -63.22 10.28
CA ALA A 451 -29.43 -62.83 8.88
C ALA A 451 -30.76 -62.61 8.09
N PRO A 452 -30.80 -62.22 6.78
CA PRO A 452 -29.74 -62.30 5.77
C PRO A 452 -29.39 -61.00 5.01
N VAL A 453 -28.21 -61.01 4.40
CA VAL A 453 -27.83 -60.09 3.32
C VAL A 453 -28.46 -60.60 2.02
N LEU A 454 -29.03 -59.70 1.22
CA LEU A 454 -29.53 -60.03 -0.12
C LEU A 454 -28.99 -59.02 -1.15
N ASP A 455 -28.32 -59.63 -2.10
CA ASP A 455 -27.70 -59.12 -3.31
C ASP A 455 -28.52 -58.08 -4.10
N MET A 456 -27.83 -57.09 -4.68
CA MET A 456 -28.35 -56.21 -5.74
C MET A 456 -27.29 -55.94 -6.82
N ALA A 457 -26.67 -56.99 -7.32
CA ALA A 457 -26.01 -57.02 -8.63
C ALA A 457 -26.96 -57.55 -9.72
N SER A 458 -28.02 -56.81 -10.08
CA SER A 458 -28.81 -57.09 -11.30
C SER A 458 -29.75 -55.95 -11.72
N ALA A 459 -29.33 -55.10 -12.67
CA ALA A 459 -30.20 -54.55 -13.72
C ALA A 459 -29.40 -53.70 -14.72
N LEU A 460 -29.64 -53.95 -16.02
CA LEU A 460 -29.27 -53.17 -17.22
C LEU A 460 -28.05 -53.64 -18.05
N GLU A 461 -28.09 -54.89 -18.49
CA GLU A 461 -27.85 -55.23 -19.91
C GLU A 461 -29.07 -54.69 -20.72
N GLU A 462 -29.05 -54.32 -22.01
CA GLU A 462 -28.30 -54.80 -23.19
C GLU A 462 -28.16 -53.64 -24.24
N PRO A 463 -27.64 -53.79 -25.49
CA PRO A 463 -26.60 -52.88 -25.97
C PRO A 463 -26.88 -52.19 -27.32
N LEU A 464 -25.90 -51.44 -27.84
CA LEU A 464 -25.77 -51.23 -29.29
C LEU A 464 -24.31 -51.29 -29.74
N ASN A 465 -24.03 -52.24 -30.64
CA ASN A 465 -22.74 -52.66 -31.15
C ASN A 465 -21.82 -51.52 -31.64
N LEU A 466 -20.51 -51.65 -31.35
CA LEU A 466 -19.45 -51.64 -32.37
C LEU A 466 -18.33 -52.63 -31.96
N ALA A 467 -17.60 -53.16 -32.94
CA ALA A 467 -16.88 -54.45 -32.84
C ALA A 467 -15.55 -54.42 -32.04
N PRO A 468 -15.06 -55.57 -31.54
CA PRO A 468 -14.06 -55.62 -30.47
C PRO A 468 -12.60 -55.71 -30.92
N VAL A 469 -11.69 -55.31 -30.03
CA VAL A 469 -10.28 -55.76 -30.01
C VAL A 469 -10.05 -56.50 -28.69
N THR A 470 -9.34 -57.62 -28.75
CA THR A 470 -9.37 -58.73 -27.77
C THR A 470 -8.63 -58.48 -26.46
N GLU A 471 -9.15 -59.11 -25.39
CA GLU A 471 -8.62 -59.10 -24.02
C GLU A 471 -7.20 -59.68 -23.85
N GLY A 472 -6.52 -59.22 -22.79
CA GLY A 472 -5.35 -59.87 -22.18
C GLY A 472 -5.37 -59.67 -20.66
N GLN A 473 -5.30 -60.76 -19.89
CA GLN A 473 -5.65 -60.79 -18.46
C GLN A 473 -4.55 -60.35 -17.48
N ASN A 474 -4.97 -60.06 -16.24
CA ASN A 474 -4.13 -59.82 -15.06
C ASN A 474 -3.00 -60.86 -14.88
N GLY A 475 -1.81 -60.38 -14.46
CA GLY A 475 -0.68 -61.22 -14.07
C GLY A 475 0.22 -60.56 -13.03
N THR A 476 0.34 -61.17 -11.85
CA THR A 476 1.24 -60.78 -10.75
C THR A 476 2.72 -60.69 -11.17
N ILE A 477 3.42 -59.67 -10.68
CA ILE A 477 4.88 -59.51 -10.88
C ILE A 477 5.63 -60.56 -10.03
N GLY A 478 6.07 -61.62 -10.69
CA GLY A 478 7.07 -62.58 -10.22
C GLY A 478 8.29 -62.57 -11.15
N ALA A 479 9.49 -62.83 -10.61
CA ALA A 479 10.76 -62.58 -11.31
C ALA A 479 11.07 -63.54 -12.49
N ASN A 480 11.99 -63.08 -13.35
CA ASN A 480 12.68 -63.77 -14.46
C ASN A 480 11.92 -63.91 -15.80
N GLY A 481 12.35 -63.13 -16.81
CA GLY A 481 11.92 -63.30 -18.20
C GLY A 481 12.34 -62.12 -19.09
N THR A 482 13.45 -62.28 -19.81
CA THR A 482 14.05 -61.34 -20.79
C THR A 482 13.07 -60.44 -21.56
N SER A 483 13.22 -59.12 -21.41
CA SER A 483 12.46 -58.11 -22.15
C SER A 483 12.84 -58.07 -23.63
N SER A 484 11.90 -58.40 -24.52
CA SER A 484 11.97 -58.00 -25.93
C SER A 484 11.65 -56.50 -26.03
N SER A 485 12.67 -55.68 -26.27
CA SER A 485 12.52 -54.23 -26.34
C SER A 485 11.82 -53.78 -27.62
N THR A 486 10.52 -53.50 -27.52
CA THR A 486 9.90 -52.45 -28.36
C THR A 486 10.59 -51.14 -28.00
N LYS A 487 11.66 -50.81 -28.73
CA LYS A 487 12.32 -49.51 -28.61
C LYS A 487 11.26 -48.43 -28.85
N SER A 488 11.09 -47.53 -27.88
CA SER A 488 10.36 -46.29 -28.13
C SER A 488 10.95 -45.61 -29.36
N GLN A 489 10.09 -45.08 -30.22
CA GLN A 489 10.47 -44.30 -31.41
C GLN A 489 11.27 -43.04 -31.04
N TYR A 490 11.13 -42.57 -29.80
CA TYR A 490 11.73 -41.35 -29.26
C TYR A 490 12.82 -41.70 -28.23
N ASP A 491 13.71 -40.75 -27.93
CA ASP A 491 14.75 -40.95 -26.90
C ASP A 491 14.10 -41.23 -25.52
N PRO A 492 14.33 -42.42 -24.93
CA PRO A 492 13.78 -42.75 -23.62
C PRO A 492 14.41 -41.88 -22.51
N ASN A 493 15.63 -41.37 -22.69
CA ASN A 493 16.38 -40.65 -21.67
C ASN A 493 16.05 -39.15 -21.60
N PHE A 494 15.44 -38.58 -22.65
CA PHE A 494 15.23 -37.13 -22.78
C PHE A 494 14.53 -36.52 -21.56
N THR A 495 13.45 -37.16 -21.09
CA THR A 495 12.67 -36.68 -19.94
C THR A 495 13.48 -36.71 -18.64
N ASP A 496 14.21 -37.79 -18.38
CA ASP A 496 15.04 -37.89 -17.18
C ASP A 496 16.23 -36.92 -17.23
N ASN A 497 16.75 -36.59 -18.42
CA ASN A 497 17.78 -35.58 -18.59
C ASN A 497 17.26 -34.16 -18.27
N VAL A 498 16.04 -33.81 -18.70
CA VAL A 498 15.39 -32.55 -18.34
C VAL A 498 15.13 -32.48 -16.82
N ILE A 499 14.66 -33.57 -16.21
CA ILE A 499 14.45 -33.62 -14.75
C ILE A 499 15.77 -33.44 -13.97
N LYS A 500 16.85 -34.10 -14.42
CA LYS A 500 18.21 -33.99 -13.83
C LYS A 500 18.84 -32.60 -13.97
N ALA A 501 18.33 -31.73 -14.85
CA ALA A 501 18.79 -30.34 -14.97
C ALA A 501 18.38 -29.45 -13.76
N THR A 502 17.53 -29.95 -12.86
CA THR A 502 17.12 -29.25 -11.63
C THR A 502 18.33 -29.04 -10.70
N GLY A 503 18.80 -27.80 -10.57
CA GLY A 503 19.99 -27.47 -9.80
C GLY A 503 19.85 -27.62 -8.28
N PRO A 504 20.97 -27.80 -7.54
CA PRO A 504 20.97 -28.10 -6.09
C PRO A 504 20.50 -26.94 -5.19
N LYS A 505 20.27 -25.75 -5.76
CA LYS A 505 19.73 -24.57 -5.07
C LYS A 505 18.22 -24.38 -5.28
N ALA A 506 17.54 -25.31 -5.96
CA ALA A 506 16.10 -25.23 -6.19
C ALA A 506 15.32 -25.24 -4.86
N ASN A 507 14.18 -24.53 -4.82
CA ASN A 507 13.27 -24.59 -3.68
C ASN A 507 12.81 -26.04 -3.45
N LYS A 508 12.84 -26.51 -2.18
CA LYS A 508 12.55 -27.90 -1.81
C LYS A 508 11.20 -28.41 -2.34
N ARG A 509 10.15 -27.58 -2.34
CA ARG A 509 8.82 -27.94 -2.83
C ARG A 509 8.77 -27.98 -4.36
N LEU A 510 9.44 -27.05 -5.04
CA LEU A 510 9.55 -27.11 -6.51
C LEU A 510 10.36 -28.33 -6.97
N ALA A 511 11.46 -28.64 -6.29
CA ALA A 511 12.26 -29.84 -6.56
C ALA A 511 11.46 -31.16 -6.35
N GLN A 512 10.44 -31.14 -5.48
CA GLN A 512 9.51 -32.25 -5.30
C GLN A 512 8.46 -32.34 -6.42
N LEU A 513 7.92 -31.21 -6.89
CA LEU A 513 6.79 -31.18 -7.83
C LEU A 513 7.22 -31.24 -9.31
N MET A 514 8.26 -30.51 -9.70
CA MET A 514 8.70 -30.39 -11.10
C MET A 514 9.01 -31.74 -11.78
N PRO A 515 9.63 -32.74 -11.12
CA PRO A 515 9.87 -34.05 -11.73
C PRO A 515 8.60 -34.82 -12.13
N SER A 516 7.49 -34.57 -11.44
CA SER A 516 6.19 -35.17 -11.78
C SER A 516 5.57 -34.42 -12.96
N LEU A 517 5.48 -33.09 -12.87
CA LEU A 517 4.89 -32.24 -13.90
C LEU A 517 5.57 -32.41 -15.26
N VAL A 518 6.91 -32.39 -15.30
CA VAL A 518 7.69 -32.57 -16.54
C VAL A 518 7.40 -33.94 -17.18
N ARG A 519 7.29 -34.99 -16.37
CA ARG A 519 7.01 -36.35 -16.86
C ARG A 519 5.60 -36.44 -17.46
N HIS A 520 4.57 -35.98 -16.74
CA HIS A 520 3.20 -35.97 -17.26
C HIS A 520 3.04 -35.16 -18.55
N LEU A 521 3.68 -33.98 -18.65
CA LEU A 521 3.67 -33.17 -19.88
C LEU A 521 4.40 -33.85 -21.05
N HIS A 522 5.59 -34.42 -20.80
CA HIS A 522 6.34 -35.12 -21.85
C HIS A 522 5.63 -36.39 -22.33
N ASP A 523 4.98 -37.12 -21.42
CA ASP A 523 4.27 -38.35 -21.76
C ASP A 523 2.97 -38.03 -22.53
N PHE A 524 2.23 -36.98 -22.16
CA PHE A 524 1.12 -36.43 -22.97
C PHE A 524 1.58 -36.08 -24.40
N CYS A 525 2.70 -35.36 -24.55
CA CYS A 525 3.22 -34.99 -25.87
C CYS A 525 3.63 -36.19 -26.73
N ARG A 526 4.12 -37.28 -26.11
CA ARG A 526 4.48 -38.53 -26.80
C ARG A 526 3.26 -39.37 -27.16
N GLU A 527 2.30 -39.47 -26.23
CA GLU A 527 1.06 -40.23 -26.41
C GLU A 527 0.23 -39.72 -27.58
N ASN A 528 0.23 -38.39 -27.78
CA ASN A 528 -0.53 -37.72 -28.83
C ASN A 528 0.33 -37.30 -30.05
N GLU A 529 1.60 -37.71 -30.10
CA GLU A 529 2.59 -37.35 -31.14
C GLU A 529 2.60 -35.84 -31.53
N VAL A 530 2.46 -34.95 -30.53
CA VAL A 530 2.18 -33.52 -30.71
C VAL A 530 3.14 -32.85 -31.70
N THR A 531 2.57 -32.26 -32.75
CA THR A 531 3.32 -31.61 -33.83
C THR A 531 3.88 -30.25 -33.43
N VAL A 532 4.85 -29.75 -34.20
CA VAL A 532 5.41 -28.40 -34.03
C VAL A 532 4.35 -27.32 -34.25
N GLU A 533 3.36 -27.57 -35.11
CA GLU A 533 2.28 -26.63 -35.38
C GLU A 533 1.31 -26.54 -34.18
N GLU A 534 0.85 -27.68 -33.66
CA GLU A 534 -0.01 -27.74 -32.47
C GLU A 534 0.70 -27.16 -31.23
N TRP A 535 1.98 -27.49 -31.04
CA TRP A 535 2.80 -26.87 -30.00
C TRP A 535 2.85 -25.35 -30.14
N SER A 536 3.11 -24.83 -31.36
CA SER A 536 3.16 -23.38 -31.61
C SER A 536 1.81 -22.71 -31.36
N GLN A 537 0.70 -23.36 -31.73
CA GLN A 537 -0.65 -22.88 -31.42
C GLN A 537 -0.91 -22.86 -29.90
N SER A 538 -0.45 -23.88 -29.15
CA SER A 538 -0.59 -23.90 -27.69
C SER A 538 0.21 -22.79 -26.99
N VAL A 539 1.40 -22.46 -27.50
CA VAL A 539 2.22 -21.36 -27.00
C VAL A 539 1.54 -20.02 -27.28
N GLU A 540 0.99 -19.83 -28.48
CA GLU A 540 0.29 -18.59 -28.82
C GLU A 540 -1.04 -18.45 -28.07
N PHE A 541 -1.73 -19.54 -27.78
CA PHE A 541 -2.88 -19.57 -26.89
C PHE A 541 -2.54 -19.06 -25.47
N LEU A 542 -1.44 -19.56 -24.88
CA LEU A 542 -0.96 -19.07 -23.58
C LEU A 542 -0.55 -17.60 -23.63
N ASN A 543 0.04 -17.15 -24.74
CA ASN A 543 0.36 -15.74 -24.97
C ASN A 543 -0.92 -14.87 -25.10
N GLU A 544 -1.96 -15.35 -25.80
CA GLU A 544 -3.25 -14.67 -25.84
C GLU A 544 -3.89 -14.56 -24.45
N CYS A 545 -3.89 -15.64 -23.65
CA CYS A 545 -4.37 -15.60 -22.27
C CYS A 545 -3.61 -14.55 -21.44
N GLY A 546 -2.28 -14.51 -21.57
CA GLY A 546 -1.44 -13.51 -20.89
C GLY A 546 -1.73 -12.08 -21.33
N ARG A 547 -1.90 -11.83 -22.64
CA ARG A 547 -2.19 -10.49 -23.21
C ARG A 547 -3.60 -10.00 -22.92
N MET A 548 -4.56 -10.91 -22.73
CA MET A 548 -5.95 -10.58 -22.38
C MET A 548 -6.19 -10.50 -20.86
N SER A 549 -5.18 -10.84 -20.05
CA SER A 549 -5.28 -10.74 -18.60
C SER A 549 -4.87 -9.35 -18.10
N ASP A 550 -5.71 -8.75 -17.25
CA ASP A 550 -5.51 -7.45 -16.60
C ASP A 550 -6.01 -7.49 -15.13
N ASP A 551 -6.10 -6.33 -14.47
CA ASP A 551 -6.56 -6.20 -13.08
C ASP A 551 -8.02 -6.67 -12.85
N LYS A 552 -8.83 -6.80 -13.90
CA LYS A 552 -10.28 -7.12 -13.86
C LYS A 552 -10.59 -8.50 -14.46
N ARG A 553 -9.78 -8.98 -15.40
CA ARG A 553 -9.96 -10.25 -16.13
C ARG A 553 -8.69 -11.07 -16.04
N ASN A 554 -8.77 -12.31 -15.57
CA ASN A 554 -7.64 -13.25 -15.60
C ASN A 554 -7.99 -14.43 -16.50
N GLU A 555 -7.71 -14.30 -17.79
CA GLU A 555 -7.99 -15.33 -18.80
C GLU A 555 -7.12 -16.58 -18.57
N GLY A 556 -5.92 -16.40 -18.02
CA GLY A 556 -5.04 -17.49 -17.62
C GLY A 556 -5.62 -18.34 -16.48
N GLN A 557 -6.29 -17.72 -15.50
CA GLN A 557 -7.08 -18.43 -14.50
C GLN A 557 -8.29 -19.10 -15.14
N LEU A 558 -9.11 -18.36 -15.89
CA LEU A 558 -10.33 -18.88 -16.51
C LEU A 558 -10.09 -20.16 -17.34
N PHE A 559 -8.93 -20.25 -18.00
CA PHE A 559 -8.48 -21.47 -18.69
C PHE A 559 -8.31 -22.69 -17.76
N TRP A 560 -7.72 -22.52 -16.58
CA TRP A 560 -7.61 -23.59 -15.57
C TRP A 560 -8.96 -23.95 -14.94
N ASP A 561 -9.87 -22.97 -14.80
CA ASP A 561 -11.22 -23.16 -14.27
C ASP A 561 -12.04 -24.06 -15.22
N ILE A 562 -12.02 -23.76 -16.53
CA ILE A 562 -12.74 -24.57 -17.53
C ILE A 562 -12.11 -25.95 -17.75
N LEU A 563 -10.84 -26.15 -17.41
CA LEU A 563 -10.20 -27.47 -17.35
C LEU A 563 -10.53 -28.23 -16.06
N GLY A 564 -11.23 -27.62 -15.11
CA GLY A 564 -11.56 -28.21 -13.80
C GLY A 564 -10.38 -28.32 -12.84
N VAL A 565 -9.25 -27.67 -13.14
CA VAL A 565 -8.03 -27.79 -12.33
C VAL A 565 -8.13 -26.99 -11.04
N GLU A 566 -8.77 -25.81 -11.03
CA GLU A 566 -9.04 -25.10 -9.76
C GLU A 566 -9.94 -25.96 -8.85
N SER A 567 -11.03 -26.51 -9.41
CA SER A 567 -11.96 -27.39 -8.70
C SER A 567 -11.31 -28.68 -8.17
N LEU A 568 -10.36 -29.28 -8.91
CA LEU A 568 -9.57 -30.43 -8.45
C LEU A 568 -8.57 -30.04 -7.35
N VAL A 569 -7.90 -28.89 -7.45
CA VAL A 569 -6.99 -28.39 -6.41
C VAL A 569 -7.75 -28.08 -5.12
N ASP A 570 -8.95 -27.52 -5.24
CA ASP A 570 -9.86 -27.29 -4.12
C ASP A 570 -10.38 -28.61 -3.52
N GLU A 571 -10.73 -29.60 -4.34
CA GLU A 571 -11.11 -30.94 -3.87
C GLU A 571 -9.97 -31.63 -3.10
N ILE A 572 -8.73 -31.58 -3.63
CA ILE A 572 -7.54 -32.12 -2.95
C ILE A 572 -7.35 -31.42 -1.59
N THR A 573 -7.45 -30.09 -1.57
CA THR A 573 -7.33 -29.28 -0.35
C THR A 573 -8.42 -29.63 0.67
N TYR A 574 -9.65 -29.89 0.21
CA TYR A 574 -10.78 -30.28 1.05
C TYR A 574 -10.73 -31.75 1.51
N LYS A 575 -10.33 -32.72 0.68
CA LYS A 575 -10.21 -34.13 1.08
C LYS A 575 -9.14 -34.33 2.15
N VAL A 576 -7.97 -33.72 1.97
CA VAL A 576 -6.91 -33.70 3.00
C VAL A 576 -7.40 -33.02 4.30
N ALA A 577 -8.45 -32.19 4.26
CA ALA A 577 -9.10 -31.64 5.45
C ALA A 577 -10.16 -32.58 6.05
N ALA A 578 -11.01 -33.22 5.24
CA ALA A 578 -12.08 -34.09 5.70
C ALA A 578 -11.56 -35.36 6.42
N ASP A 579 -10.41 -35.89 6.00
CA ASP A 579 -9.78 -37.08 6.62
C ASP A 579 -9.29 -36.83 8.06
N SER A 580 -9.33 -35.57 8.56
CA SER A 580 -8.88 -35.19 9.90
C SER A 580 -9.96 -35.19 11.00
N GLY A 581 -11.23 -35.51 10.69
CA GLY A 581 -12.19 -35.98 11.70
C GLY A 581 -13.62 -35.42 11.68
N GLU A 582 -13.88 -34.25 11.10
CA GLU A 582 -15.25 -33.70 10.94
C GLU A 582 -15.32 -32.66 9.80
N LYS A 583 -16.49 -32.47 9.19
CA LYS A 583 -16.64 -31.74 7.90
C LYS A 583 -16.97 -30.24 8.09
N PRO A 584 -16.09 -29.29 7.71
CA PRO A 584 -16.39 -27.85 7.67
C PRO A 584 -17.31 -27.50 6.48
N THR A 585 -17.75 -26.24 6.37
CA THR A 585 -18.43 -25.78 5.14
C THR A 585 -17.47 -25.94 3.96
N THR A 586 -17.95 -26.57 2.89
CA THR A 586 -17.13 -26.89 1.73
C THR A 586 -16.70 -25.61 1.02
N THR A 587 -15.41 -25.49 0.72
CA THR A 587 -14.89 -24.44 -0.16
C THR A 587 -15.41 -24.64 -1.58
N ALA A 588 -15.36 -23.57 -2.37
CA ALA A 588 -15.50 -23.62 -3.81
C ALA A 588 -14.47 -22.66 -4.44
N ILE A 589 -14.31 -22.71 -5.76
CA ILE A 589 -13.36 -21.88 -6.52
C ILE A 589 -13.42 -20.40 -6.13
N LEU A 590 -12.24 -19.77 -6.10
CA LEU A 590 -11.95 -18.60 -5.25
C LEU A 590 -11.28 -17.47 -6.04
N GLY A 591 -10.39 -17.81 -6.98
CA GLY A 591 -9.20 -16.99 -7.17
C GLY A 591 -8.19 -17.24 -6.02
N PRO A 592 -6.95 -16.73 -6.09
CA PRO A 592 -5.85 -17.57 -5.60
C PRO A 592 -5.26 -17.26 -4.20
N PHE A 593 -5.89 -17.64 -3.06
CA PHE A 593 -5.22 -17.63 -1.72
C PHE A 593 -5.78 -18.59 -0.62
N TRP A 594 -5.12 -19.72 -0.24
CA TRP A 594 -5.12 -20.30 1.14
C TRP A 594 -4.19 -21.54 1.41
N PRO A 595 -3.84 -21.89 2.69
CA PRO A 595 -3.66 -23.31 3.14
C PRO A 595 -4.20 -23.75 4.56
N SER A 596 -4.36 -25.08 4.77
CA SER A 596 -5.56 -25.82 5.29
C SER A 596 -5.63 -26.34 6.77
N GLN A 597 -6.77 -26.97 7.16
CA GLN A 597 -7.12 -27.65 8.46
C GLN A 597 -7.24 -26.76 9.74
N THR A 598 -7.99 -27.07 10.83
CA THR A 598 -9.19 -27.93 11.15
C THR A 598 -9.90 -27.40 12.45
N PHE A 599 -11.13 -27.82 12.84
CA PHE A 599 -12.03 -27.06 13.75
C PHE A 599 -12.45 -27.72 15.08
N THR A 600 -12.44 -26.95 16.18
CA THR A 600 -13.28 -27.16 17.38
C THR A 600 -13.87 -25.85 17.90
N THR A 601 -15.15 -25.59 17.62
CA THR A 601 -16.23 -25.39 18.62
C THR A 601 -17.45 -24.76 17.96
N GLY A 602 -18.64 -25.36 18.16
CA GLY A 602 -19.92 -24.83 17.66
C GLY A 602 -20.45 -23.62 18.43
N LYS A 603 -19.60 -22.61 18.67
CA LYS A 603 -19.97 -21.34 19.29
C LYS A 603 -20.21 -20.28 18.20
N PRO A 604 -21.11 -19.31 18.42
CA PRO A 604 -21.22 -18.12 17.58
C PRO A 604 -19.87 -17.43 17.39
N ILE A 605 -19.58 -16.99 16.16
CA ILE A 605 -18.39 -16.21 15.84
C ILE A 605 -18.80 -14.74 15.76
N THR A 606 -18.43 -13.97 16.77
CA THR A 606 -18.64 -12.52 16.83
C THR A 606 -17.69 -11.79 15.87
N ASN A 607 -18.18 -10.73 15.21
CA ASN A 607 -17.40 -9.88 14.31
C ASN A 607 -16.67 -10.66 13.20
N ALA A 608 -17.33 -11.68 12.64
CA ALA A 608 -16.95 -12.31 11.39
C ALA A 608 -17.35 -11.40 10.23
N GLU A 609 -16.38 -11.03 9.39
CA GLU A 609 -16.60 -10.30 8.15
C GLU A 609 -17.17 -11.26 7.09
N ILE A 610 -18.33 -10.92 6.53
CA ILE A 610 -19.00 -11.66 5.45
C ILE A 610 -19.07 -10.73 4.24
N ASP A 611 -18.30 -11.00 3.19
CA ASP A 611 -18.38 -10.34 1.88
C ASP A 611 -19.18 -11.21 0.92
N ILE A 612 -20.19 -10.64 0.26
CA ILE A 612 -21.11 -11.33 -0.65
C ILE A 612 -21.21 -10.61 -1.98
N TRP A 613 -21.36 -11.38 -3.06
CA TRP A 613 -21.70 -10.85 -4.37
C TRP A 613 -22.39 -11.89 -5.26
N HIS A 614 -23.27 -11.42 -6.16
CA HIS A 614 -23.88 -12.23 -7.22
C HIS A 614 -24.21 -11.37 -8.45
N THR A 615 -24.60 -12.00 -9.55
CA THR A 615 -25.00 -11.31 -10.79
C THR A 615 -26.39 -10.66 -10.69
N ALA A 616 -26.63 -9.62 -11.48
CA ALA A 616 -27.98 -9.11 -11.71
C ALA A 616 -28.79 -10.06 -12.62
N PRO A 617 -30.12 -9.89 -12.74
CA PRO A 617 -30.97 -10.77 -13.56
C PRO A 617 -30.57 -10.86 -15.05
N ASN A 618 -29.74 -9.93 -15.53
CA ASN A 618 -29.15 -9.95 -16.87
C ASN A 618 -27.87 -10.81 -16.99
N GLY A 619 -27.48 -11.52 -15.94
CA GLY A 619 -26.30 -12.38 -15.88
C GLY A 619 -24.96 -11.65 -15.74
N LEU A 620 -24.96 -10.33 -15.51
CA LEU A 620 -23.74 -9.52 -15.38
C LEU A 620 -23.53 -9.06 -13.93
N TYR A 621 -22.28 -9.08 -13.49
CA TYR A 621 -21.84 -8.34 -12.30
C TYR A 621 -21.83 -6.83 -12.60
N GLU A 622 -21.98 -6.01 -11.56
CA GLU A 622 -21.91 -4.54 -11.65
C GLU A 622 -20.66 -4.05 -12.40
N GLN A 623 -19.49 -4.65 -12.15
CA GLN A 623 -18.22 -4.35 -12.81
C GLN A 623 -18.23 -4.61 -14.34
N GLN A 624 -19.19 -5.39 -14.84
CA GLN A 624 -19.37 -5.75 -16.24
C GLN A 624 -20.52 -4.98 -16.92
N ASP A 625 -21.42 -4.35 -16.14
CA ASP A 625 -22.55 -3.59 -16.68
C ASP A 625 -22.57 -2.15 -16.12
N PRO A 626 -22.10 -1.15 -16.89
CA PRO A 626 -21.99 0.23 -16.41
C PRO A 626 -23.34 0.91 -16.11
N ARG A 627 -24.47 0.27 -16.48
CA ARG A 627 -25.83 0.73 -16.15
C ARG A 627 -26.24 0.37 -14.72
N GLN A 628 -25.59 -0.62 -14.10
CA GLN A 628 -25.82 -0.94 -12.70
C GLN A 628 -25.27 0.18 -11.79
N PRO A 629 -25.90 0.45 -10.64
CA PRO A 629 -25.34 1.33 -9.62
C PRO A 629 -24.00 0.82 -9.09
N ASP A 630 -23.13 1.74 -8.64
CA ASP A 630 -21.83 1.40 -8.02
C ASP A 630 -22.04 0.44 -6.84
N MET A 631 -21.30 -0.67 -6.82
CA MET A 631 -21.43 -1.75 -5.81
C MET A 631 -22.82 -2.44 -5.74
N ASN A 632 -23.65 -2.39 -6.78
CA ASN A 632 -24.93 -3.11 -6.82
C ASN A 632 -24.74 -4.63 -6.63
N LEU A 633 -25.63 -5.26 -5.87
CA LEU A 633 -25.62 -6.70 -5.54
C LEU A 633 -24.32 -7.20 -4.88
N ARG A 634 -23.60 -6.29 -4.21
CA ARG A 634 -22.45 -6.57 -3.35
C ARG A 634 -22.75 -6.09 -1.94
N GLY A 635 -22.27 -6.82 -0.93
CA GLY A 635 -22.49 -6.47 0.47
C GLY A 635 -21.34 -6.95 1.35
N ARG A 636 -20.99 -6.16 2.37
CA ARG A 636 -20.06 -6.57 3.41
C ARG A 636 -20.68 -6.33 4.78
N PHE A 637 -20.73 -7.38 5.59
CA PHE A 637 -21.41 -7.42 6.88
C PHE A 637 -20.45 -7.90 7.96
N TYR A 638 -20.78 -7.60 9.21
CA TYR A 638 -20.10 -8.13 10.39
C TYR A 638 -21.13 -8.77 11.30
N THR A 639 -20.89 -10.02 11.73
CA THR A 639 -21.79 -10.67 12.70
C THR A 639 -21.74 -9.97 14.07
N PRO A 640 -22.87 -9.83 14.78
CA PRO A 640 -22.90 -9.32 16.14
C PRO A 640 -22.49 -10.41 17.15
N ASP A 641 -22.62 -10.14 18.44
CA ASP A 641 -22.26 -11.09 19.52
C ASP A 641 -22.98 -12.44 19.41
N SER A 642 -24.20 -12.46 18.88
CA SER A 642 -25.01 -13.66 18.62
C SER A 642 -24.58 -14.47 17.39
N GLY A 643 -23.66 -13.96 16.56
CA GLY A 643 -23.09 -14.65 15.39
C GLY A 643 -24.05 -14.84 14.20
N ASP A 644 -25.25 -14.26 14.28
CA ASP A 644 -26.27 -14.27 13.22
C ASP A 644 -25.98 -13.21 12.13
N TYR A 645 -26.64 -13.39 10.98
CA TYR A 645 -26.66 -12.39 9.91
C TYR A 645 -27.95 -12.52 9.11
N ASP A 646 -28.40 -11.39 8.58
CA ASP A 646 -29.50 -11.31 7.63
C ASP A 646 -29.27 -10.19 6.59
N PHE A 647 -29.79 -10.40 5.38
CA PHE A 647 -29.81 -9.39 4.33
C PHE A 647 -30.90 -9.71 3.29
N TYR A 648 -31.37 -8.67 2.59
CA TYR A 648 -32.18 -8.83 1.39
C TYR A 648 -31.27 -8.81 0.17
N CYS A 649 -31.45 -9.72 -0.79
CA CYS A 649 -30.80 -9.70 -2.09
C CYS A 649 -31.79 -10.08 -3.20
N LEU A 650 -31.35 -10.12 -4.46
CA LEU A 650 -32.13 -10.78 -5.52
C LEU A 650 -31.79 -12.28 -5.54
N ARG A 651 -32.74 -13.10 -6.01
CA ARG A 651 -32.46 -14.50 -6.35
C ARG A 651 -31.49 -14.52 -7.53
N PRO A 652 -30.37 -15.25 -7.46
CA PRO A 652 -29.40 -15.30 -8.56
C PRO A 652 -30.00 -15.96 -9.80
N THR A 653 -29.40 -15.70 -10.96
CA THR A 653 -29.75 -16.30 -12.26
C THR A 653 -28.53 -16.96 -12.90
N PRO A 654 -28.69 -18.03 -13.69
CA PRO A 654 -27.58 -18.64 -14.42
C PRO A 654 -27.01 -17.66 -15.44
N TYR A 655 -25.70 -17.74 -15.70
CA TYR A 655 -25.02 -16.80 -16.58
C TYR A 655 -23.79 -17.42 -17.27
N PRO A 656 -23.39 -16.94 -18.46
CA PRO A 656 -22.19 -17.40 -19.14
C PRO A 656 -20.92 -16.76 -18.57
N ILE A 657 -19.85 -17.54 -18.37
CA ILE A 657 -18.50 -16.97 -18.20
C ILE A 657 -18.06 -16.20 -19.47
N PRO A 658 -17.12 -15.25 -19.39
CA PRO A 658 -16.58 -14.57 -20.57
C PRO A 658 -16.11 -15.56 -21.65
N PHE A 659 -16.75 -15.50 -22.83
CA PHE A 659 -16.57 -16.49 -23.92
C PHE A 659 -16.08 -15.87 -25.25
N ASP A 660 -15.66 -14.61 -25.17
CA ASP A 660 -15.04 -13.78 -26.22
C ASP A 660 -13.51 -13.97 -26.31
N GLY A 661 -12.88 -14.43 -25.23
CA GLY A 661 -11.44 -14.64 -25.13
C GLY A 661 -10.97 -16.07 -25.45
N PRO A 662 -9.65 -16.32 -25.37
CA PRO A 662 -9.03 -17.64 -25.51
C PRO A 662 -9.75 -18.79 -24.79
N ALA A 663 -10.10 -18.65 -23.51
CA ALA A 663 -10.80 -19.70 -22.77
C ALA A 663 -12.18 -19.99 -23.41
N GLY A 664 -12.87 -18.95 -23.88
CA GLY A 664 -14.09 -19.04 -24.67
C GLY A 664 -13.92 -19.70 -26.05
N LYS A 665 -12.81 -19.42 -26.75
CA LYS A 665 -12.44 -20.12 -27.99
C LYS A 665 -12.21 -21.61 -27.72
N PHE A 666 -11.50 -21.94 -26.64
CA PHE A 666 -11.17 -23.31 -26.26
C PHE A 666 -12.41 -24.11 -25.87
N LEU A 667 -13.35 -23.52 -25.11
CA LEU A 667 -14.66 -24.13 -24.85
C LEU A 667 -15.41 -24.49 -26.14
N LYS A 668 -15.42 -23.59 -27.13
CA LYS A 668 -16.06 -23.83 -28.44
C LYS A 668 -15.37 -24.95 -29.23
N LEU A 669 -14.03 -25.05 -29.16
CA LEU A 669 -13.28 -26.15 -29.76
C LEU A 669 -13.56 -27.51 -29.10
N LEU A 670 -13.92 -27.50 -27.81
CA LEU A 670 -14.36 -28.69 -27.06
C LEU A 670 -15.88 -28.96 -27.15
N ASP A 671 -16.63 -28.21 -27.94
CA ASP A 671 -18.11 -28.25 -28.03
C ASP A 671 -18.81 -28.10 -26.64
N ARG A 672 -18.27 -27.20 -25.81
CA ARG A 672 -18.77 -26.93 -24.44
C ARG A 672 -19.38 -25.54 -24.31
N HIS A 673 -20.42 -25.42 -23.47
CA HIS A 673 -21.09 -24.17 -23.17
C HIS A 673 -20.34 -23.35 -22.09
N PRO A 674 -20.54 -22.02 -22.03
CA PRO A 674 -19.98 -21.16 -20.98
C PRO A 674 -20.86 -21.03 -19.72
N MET A 675 -22.12 -21.50 -19.74
CA MET A 675 -23.08 -21.31 -18.64
C MET A 675 -22.61 -21.87 -17.29
N ARG A 676 -22.85 -21.09 -16.23
CA ARG A 676 -22.79 -21.49 -14.82
C ARG A 676 -24.20 -21.41 -14.21
N PRO A 677 -24.57 -22.34 -13.30
CA PRO A 677 -25.84 -22.27 -12.57
C PRO A 677 -25.93 -21.04 -11.65
N ALA A 678 -27.14 -20.60 -11.33
CA ALA A 678 -27.40 -19.52 -10.40
C ALA A 678 -26.74 -19.74 -9.03
N HIS A 679 -25.90 -18.80 -8.60
CA HIS A 679 -25.20 -18.84 -7.31
C HIS A 679 -24.97 -17.48 -6.65
N ILE A 680 -24.69 -17.51 -5.35
CA ILE A 680 -24.23 -16.37 -4.56
C ILE A 680 -22.86 -16.71 -3.98
N HIS A 681 -21.86 -15.83 -4.17
CA HIS A 681 -20.53 -15.98 -3.60
C HIS A 681 -20.44 -15.44 -2.17
N PHE A 682 -19.55 -16.04 -1.38
CA PHE A 682 -19.24 -15.64 -0.01
C PHE A 682 -17.73 -15.75 0.26
N ILE A 683 -17.12 -14.67 0.76
CA ILE A 683 -15.86 -14.71 1.51
C ILE A 683 -16.20 -14.44 2.97
N ILE A 684 -15.80 -15.32 3.87
CA ILE A 684 -16.04 -15.12 5.30
C ILE A 684 -14.73 -15.23 6.05
N SER A 685 -14.41 -14.23 6.86
CA SER A 685 -13.18 -14.19 7.64
C SER A 685 -13.46 -13.74 9.08
N ALA A 686 -12.75 -14.32 10.05
CA ALA A 686 -12.88 -13.95 11.46
C ALA A 686 -11.54 -14.09 12.18
N LYS A 687 -11.28 -13.22 13.16
CA LYS A 687 -10.03 -13.24 13.91
C LYS A 687 -9.87 -14.57 14.66
N GLY A 688 -8.75 -15.26 14.44
CA GLY A 688 -8.50 -16.57 15.03
C GLY A 688 -9.10 -17.75 14.24
N TYR A 689 -9.73 -17.48 13.09
CA TYR A 689 -10.26 -18.49 12.18
C TYR A 689 -9.60 -18.39 10.80
N LYS A 690 -9.57 -19.51 10.07
CA LYS A 690 -9.26 -19.55 8.65
C LYS A 690 -10.48 -19.03 7.89
N PRO A 691 -10.30 -18.13 6.91
CA PRO A 691 -11.40 -17.70 6.07
C PRO A 691 -11.87 -18.88 5.22
N VAL A 692 -13.16 -18.90 4.92
CA VAL A 692 -13.71 -19.75 3.86
C VAL A 692 -14.08 -18.86 2.70
N VAL A 693 -13.87 -19.36 1.48
CA VAL A 693 -14.52 -18.82 0.30
C VAL A 693 -15.26 -19.94 -0.38
N THR A 694 -16.49 -19.64 -0.74
CA THR A 694 -17.44 -20.62 -1.25
C THR A 694 -18.57 -19.89 -1.99
N GLN A 695 -19.48 -20.66 -2.54
CA GLN A 695 -20.68 -20.16 -3.19
C GLN A 695 -21.81 -21.15 -2.93
N ILE A 696 -23.05 -20.66 -2.91
CA ILE A 696 -24.25 -21.52 -2.78
C ILE A 696 -25.07 -21.46 -4.05
N PHE A 697 -25.65 -22.58 -4.45
CA PHE A 697 -26.34 -22.76 -5.73
C PHE A 697 -27.83 -23.04 -5.53
N ASP A 698 -28.69 -22.52 -6.42
CA ASP A 698 -30.12 -22.79 -6.36
C ASP A 698 -30.44 -24.22 -6.85
N ARG A 699 -31.09 -25.05 -6.01
CA ARG A 699 -31.51 -26.43 -6.35
C ARG A 699 -32.34 -26.53 -7.64
N ARG A 700 -33.02 -25.45 -8.03
CA ARG A 700 -33.92 -25.43 -9.19
C ARG A 700 -33.24 -25.04 -10.51
N ASP A 701 -31.94 -24.75 -10.48
CA ASP A 701 -31.20 -24.37 -11.68
C ASP A 701 -30.89 -25.58 -12.58
N GLU A 702 -31.13 -25.43 -13.89
CA GLU A 702 -30.93 -26.50 -14.87
C GLU A 702 -29.44 -26.83 -15.12
N TRP A 703 -28.53 -25.89 -14.83
CA TRP A 703 -27.09 -26.02 -15.08
C TRP A 703 -26.33 -26.67 -13.91
N LEU A 704 -27.00 -27.07 -12.82
CA LEU A 704 -26.35 -27.71 -11.66
C LEU A 704 -25.53 -28.95 -12.03
N GLY A 705 -26.05 -29.81 -12.90
CA GLY A 705 -25.38 -31.02 -13.35
C GLY A 705 -24.29 -30.78 -14.41
N ASN A 706 -24.10 -29.53 -14.84
CA ASN A 706 -23.26 -29.17 -15.98
C ASN A 706 -22.76 -27.71 -15.83
N ASP A 707 -21.98 -27.44 -14.77
CA ASP A 707 -21.33 -26.14 -14.54
C ASP A 707 -20.05 -26.03 -15.40
N SER A 708 -19.89 -24.95 -16.16
CA SER A 708 -18.74 -24.78 -17.08
C SER A 708 -17.37 -24.80 -16.41
N VAL A 709 -17.32 -24.56 -15.09
CA VAL A 709 -16.10 -24.57 -14.24
C VAL A 709 -16.13 -25.64 -13.12
N PHE A 710 -17.10 -26.57 -13.15
CA PHE A 710 -17.17 -27.73 -12.25
C PHE A 710 -17.17 -27.41 -10.74
N ALA A 711 -17.76 -26.29 -10.32
CA ALA A 711 -17.67 -25.81 -8.94
C ALA A 711 -18.90 -26.14 -8.07
N VAL A 712 -19.90 -26.82 -8.65
CA VAL A 712 -21.09 -27.33 -7.93
C VAL A 712 -20.71 -28.50 -7.02
N LYS A 713 -21.19 -28.47 -5.78
CA LYS A 713 -21.03 -29.55 -4.79
C LYS A 713 -22.34 -29.70 -4.03
N ASP A 714 -22.79 -30.94 -3.77
CA ASP A 714 -24.11 -31.21 -3.16
C ASP A 714 -24.36 -30.46 -1.84
N SER A 715 -23.33 -30.26 -1.02
CA SER A 715 -23.38 -29.52 0.25
C SER A 715 -23.61 -28.01 0.11
N LEU A 716 -23.47 -27.48 -1.10
CA LEU A 716 -23.63 -26.08 -1.46
C LEU A 716 -24.93 -25.81 -2.24
N VAL A 717 -25.71 -26.85 -2.56
CA VAL A 717 -27.00 -26.72 -3.25
C VAL A 717 -28.11 -26.47 -2.24
N VAL A 718 -28.72 -25.29 -2.31
CA VAL A 718 -29.70 -24.76 -1.35
C VAL A 718 -31.09 -24.56 -1.96
N ASP A 719 -32.10 -24.51 -1.09
CA ASP A 719 -33.49 -24.31 -1.47
C ASP A 719 -33.96 -22.89 -1.10
N PHE A 720 -34.24 -22.08 -2.13
CA PHE A 720 -34.93 -20.79 -1.96
C PHE A 720 -36.44 -21.07 -1.71
N ALA A 721 -36.81 -21.12 -0.43
CA ALA A 721 -38.16 -21.44 0.00
C ALA A 721 -39.11 -20.24 -0.21
N PRO A 722 -40.37 -20.43 -0.66
CA PRO A 722 -41.31 -19.31 -0.76
C PRO A 722 -41.60 -18.68 0.61
N LYS A 723 -41.50 -17.35 0.70
CA LYS A 723 -41.78 -16.58 1.91
C LYS A 723 -43.20 -16.01 1.88
N GLN A 724 -43.91 -16.08 2.99
CA GLN A 724 -45.23 -15.45 3.16
C GLN A 724 -45.18 -14.46 4.32
N GLY A 725 -45.86 -13.32 4.17
CA GLY A 725 -45.96 -12.29 5.22
C GLY A 725 -44.83 -11.26 5.26
N ASP A 726 -43.97 -11.22 4.25
CA ASP A 726 -42.95 -10.18 4.07
C ASP A 726 -43.22 -9.44 2.75
N GLU A 727 -43.52 -8.14 2.83
CA GLU A 727 -43.84 -7.31 1.65
C GLU A 727 -42.62 -7.07 0.74
N LYS A 728 -41.40 -7.39 1.21
CA LYS A 728 -40.14 -7.11 0.50
C LYS A 728 -39.50 -8.34 -0.13
N ALA A 729 -39.88 -9.55 0.26
CA ALA A 729 -39.23 -10.78 -0.20
C ALA A 729 -40.23 -11.90 -0.49
N GLY A 730 -40.18 -12.44 -1.71
CA GLY A 730 -40.95 -13.61 -2.12
C GLY A 730 -40.30 -14.95 -1.72
N PHE A 731 -39.03 -14.91 -1.31
CA PHE A 731 -38.25 -16.09 -0.93
C PHE A 731 -37.50 -15.90 0.39
N ASP A 732 -37.27 -17.00 1.10
CA ASP A 732 -36.52 -17.11 2.34
C ASP A 732 -35.38 -18.12 2.15
N LEU A 733 -34.19 -17.83 2.68
CA LEU A 733 -33.05 -18.72 2.64
C LEU A 733 -32.32 -18.71 4.00
N LYS A 734 -32.26 -19.86 4.66
CA LYS A 734 -31.37 -20.11 5.80
C LYS A 734 -30.17 -20.93 5.33
N TYR A 735 -28.96 -20.46 5.65
CA TYR A 735 -27.72 -21.18 5.40
C TYR A 735 -26.74 -20.89 6.55
N ASP A 736 -26.04 -21.92 7.04
CA ASP A 736 -25.17 -21.81 8.22
C ASP A 736 -23.70 -22.07 7.83
N PHE A 737 -22.81 -21.11 8.07
CA PHE A 737 -21.38 -21.22 7.77
C PHE A 737 -20.56 -21.73 8.96
N LYS A 738 -19.58 -22.61 8.70
CA LYS A 738 -18.71 -23.22 9.72
C LYS A 738 -17.25 -22.83 9.53
N LEU A 739 -16.76 -22.00 10.46
CA LEU A 739 -15.37 -21.59 10.65
C LEU A 739 -14.39 -22.78 10.80
N VAL A 740 -13.09 -22.49 10.80
CA VAL A 740 -11.99 -23.39 11.17
C VAL A 740 -11.02 -22.59 12.03
N ALA A 741 -10.62 -23.04 13.22
CA ALA A 741 -9.81 -22.24 14.14
C ALA A 741 -8.30 -22.35 13.83
N VAL A 742 -7.54 -21.27 14.09
CA VAL A 742 -6.10 -21.20 13.75
C VAL A 742 -5.22 -21.88 14.80
N GLU A 743 -5.65 -21.98 16.06
CA GLU A 743 -4.87 -22.70 17.09
C GLU A 743 -5.00 -24.22 16.94
N ASP A 744 -6.22 -24.72 16.69
CA ASP A 744 -6.51 -26.13 16.39
C ASP A 744 -5.72 -26.63 15.16
N ALA A 745 -5.43 -25.73 14.20
CA ALA A 745 -4.64 -26.03 13.01
C ALA A 745 -3.18 -26.43 13.29
N LYS A 746 -2.61 -26.13 14.47
CA LYS A 746 -1.20 -26.41 14.78
C LYS A 746 -0.91 -27.88 15.12
N ASN A 747 -1.90 -28.63 15.57
CA ASN A 747 -1.69 -29.98 16.11
C ASN A 747 -1.82 -31.10 15.06
N GLY A 748 -2.18 -30.79 13.81
CA GLY A 748 -2.61 -31.77 12.82
C GLY A 748 -1.66 -32.09 11.65
N VAL A 749 -0.52 -31.39 11.49
CA VAL A 749 0.29 -31.49 10.26
C VAL A 749 1.77 -31.76 10.52
N HIS A 750 2.17 -33.03 10.48
CA HIS A 750 3.56 -33.40 10.16
C HIS A 750 3.78 -33.22 8.65
N GLY A 751 4.40 -32.11 8.24
CA GLY A 751 4.83 -31.92 6.84
C GLY A 751 4.72 -30.49 6.27
N GLY A 752 4.13 -29.55 7.01
CA GLY A 752 4.11 -28.14 6.59
C GLY A 752 5.50 -27.50 6.74
N THR A 753 6.10 -27.08 5.63
CA THR A 753 7.32 -26.24 5.66
C THR A 753 7.06 -24.95 6.41
N GLU A 754 7.93 -24.61 7.36
CA GLU A 754 8.01 -23.27 7.93
C GLU A 754 8.15 -22.25 6.80
N VAL A 755 7.33 -21.19 6.86
CA VAL A 755 7.45 -20.05 5.94
C VAL A 755 8.66 -19.23 6.38
N THR A 756 9.83 -19.57 5.85
CA THR A 756 10.99 -18.68 5.89
C THR A 756 10.68 -17.48 5.02
N SER A 757 10.55 -16.31 5.64
CA SER A 757 10.47 -15.01 4.97
C SER A 757 11.65 -14.80 4.02
N ALA A 758 11.34 -14.41 2.78
CA ALA A 758 12.28 -13.92 1.77
C ALA A 758 11.60 -12.83 0.94
#